data_AF-A0A940E364-F1
#
_entry.id   AF-A0A940E364-F1
#
_cell.length_a   1.000
_cell.length_b   1.000
_cell.length_c   1.000
_cell.angle_alpha   90.00
_cell.angle_beta   90.00
_cell.angle_gamma   90.00
#
_symmetry.space_group_name_H-M   'P 1'
#
loop_
_entity.id
_entity.type
_entity.pdbx_description
1 polymer ?
#
loop_
_entity_poly.entity_id
_entity_poly.type
_entity_poly.pdbx_seq_one_letter_code
_entity_poly.pdbx_strand_id
1 'polypeptide(L)'
;MMLQFETVVATGSPALDSGIGDTALKTFNGDTYLYSVTGPFGGVAAWRLTEGAGPKLVDTVYHSGPILYQVGRTGVPITLGAEDQLALDINNATGLVGYTLNADGTFGDLQETGTLVGGGDISAMAQLDVGGQSYLTLAHEDTDQIGSYEINPDGTLSVVSLVSGQADSMRAATVGSEQFVITANAANSEIAVFDVSASDGSLSALDNSAAVSTMGISTPTAIEVVEAYGQSWVIVAGSGSNSLSVMGLRSDGRLIPKDHVLDTLNTRFESVQDLSVIEVNGRVFIVAGGSDDGVSLFTLTPNGKLVYLDSFADTLDSGLGNVQTLNLAHIGDELQVLATSQQDPGLTQLSVSLANLGVVLDGSGPVTGTAHDDMLSAGVLDAQLSGGDGDDILIAGSGETTLTGGAGADIFVMQYGSDPTTVADFEAGTDRLDMFDYLLLRTPDQLTFTATSQGADIQYLNEVVHVISSTGTPLTKEEVFGSGFGGPDHIPVDFGTFGGLEPSSSDGIQGRVSIDSETNNPGLADAEIKFTPTGGGTVTATTDETGRFDLNVPNGTLVGELEVVKTYSTASGRVNALDALQVLRISVGLDPTWGPAAPENLIAADITQDGAVNALDALSILQAAVGQTSPYPAKWVFLDAEADLSGITRDAVNYDTQLDITVQDGSFAMDMTSILLGNIESF
;
A
#
# COMPACT_ATOMS: atom_id res chain seq x y z
N MET A 1 -8.34 -21.92 1.35
CA MET A 1 -9.04 -21.14 2.42
C MET A 1 -10.49 -20.79 2.05
N MET A 2 -11.51 -21.15 2.86
CA MET A 2 -12.94 -20.92 2.57
C MET A 2 -13.73 -20.45 3.80
N LEU A 3 -14.79 -19.65 3.60
CA LEU A 3 -15.74 -19.22 4.62
C LEU A 3 -16.70 -20.36 4.99
N GLN A 4 -16.87 -20.63 6.28
CA GLN A 4 -17.79 -21.65 6.80
C GLN A 4 -18.80 -21.02 7.75
N PHE A 5 -20.09 -21.29 7.55
CA PHE A 5 -21.11 -20.87 8.50
C PHE A 5 -21.12 -21.75 9.73
N GLU A 6 -21.01 -21.12 10.90
CA GLU A 6 -20.98 -21.83 12.19
C GLU A 6 -22.33 -21.76 12.90
N THR A 7 -22.81 -20.53 13.18
CA THR A 7 -24.02 -20.32 13.96
C THR A 7 -24.50 -18.87 13.88
N VAL A 8 -25.77 -18.66 14.26
CA VAL A 8 -26.28 -17.35 14.70
C VAL A 8 -26.51 -17.41 16.21
N VAL A 9 -26.00 -16.45 16.96
CA VAL A 9 -26.22 -16.32 18.42
C VAL A 9 -27.02 -15.06 18.74
N ALA A 10 -27.82 -15.11 19.81
CA ALA A 10 -28.69 -14.02 20.21
C ALA A 10 -28.83 -13.98 21.74
N THR A 11 -29.06 -12.80 22.30
CA THR A 11 -29.28 -12.61 23.74
C THR A 11 -30.62 -13.17 24.20
N GLY A 12 -31.57 -13.35 23.27
CA GLY A 12 -32.96 -13.69 23.55
C GLY A 12 -33.82 -12.45 23.84
N SER A 13 -33.28 -11.25 23.60
CA SER A 13 -33.96 -9.97 23.75
C SER A 13 -33.99 -9.22 22.43
N PRO A 14 -35.18 -9.00 21.82
CA PRO A 14 -35.29 -8.24 20.57
C PRO A 14 -34.68 -6.83 20.63
N ALA A 15 -34.60 -6.22 21.81
CA ALA A 15 -34.01 -4.91 22.00
C ALA A 15 -32.48 -4.90 21.91
N LEU A 16 -31.83 -6.06 22.05
CA LEU A 16 -30.38 -6.22 21.93
C LEU A 16 -29.98 -7.03 20.69
N ASP A 17 -30.92 -7.80 20.13
CA ASP A 17 -30.68 -8.68 18.99
C ASP A 17 -31.01 -8.01 17.65
N SER A 18 -31.84 -6.98 17.61
CA SER A 18 -32.20 -6.26 16.38
C SER A 18 -31.73 -4.82 16.39
N GLY A 19 -31.32 -4.32 15.23
CA GLY A 19 -30.83 -2.94 15.10
C GLY A 19 -29.51 -2.71 15.84
N ILE A 20 -28.65 -3.74 15.88
CA ILE A 20 -27.27 -3.63 16.33
C ILE A 20 -26.56 -2.72 15.33
N GLY A 21 -26.22 -1.52 15.78
CA GLY A 21 -25.70 -0.46 14.93
C GLY A 21 -24.18 -0.49 14.79
N ASP A 22 -23.50 -1.00 15.81
CA ASP A 22 -22.05 -1.10 15.85
C ASP A 22 -21.62 -2.33 16.66
N THR A 23 -20.46 -2.88 16.31
CA THR A 23 -19.79 -3.94 17.05
C THR A 23 -18.29 -3.69 17.10
N ALA A 24 -17.66 -4.02 18.23
CA ALA A 24 -16.23 -3.80 18.42
C ALA A 24 -15.58 -4.88 19.26
N LEU A 25 -14.33 -5.21 18.94
CA LEU A 25 -13.52 -6.19 19.66
C LEU A 25 -12.64 -5.55 20.73
N LYS A 26 -12.44 -6.24 21.85
CA LYS A 26 -11.37 -5.96 22.79
C LYS A 26 -10.84 -7.23 23.43
N THR A 27 -9.53 -7.31 23.61
CA THR A 27 -8.87 -8.45 24.25
C THR A 27 -8.41 -8.09 25.65
N PHE A 28 -8.84 -8.88 26.63
CA PHE A 28 -8.43 -8.77 28.04
C PHE A 28 -7.77 -10.05 28.48
N ASN A 29 -6.56 -9.98 29.03
CA ASN A 29 -5.84 -11.14 29.58
C ASN A 29 -5.73 -12.34 28.61
N GLY A 30 -5.70 -12.08 27.30
CA GLY A 30 -5.67 -13.10 26.25
C GLY A 30 -7.03 -13.65 25.82
N ASP A 31 -8.13 -13.20 26.44
CA ASP A 31 -9.50 -13.50 26.01
C ASP A 31 -10.06 -12.35 25.18
N THR A 32 -10.57 -12.66 23.98
CA THR A 32 -11.19 -11.68 23.09
C THR A 32 -12.69 -11.63 23.29
N TYR A 33 -13.22 -10.42 23.38
CA TYR A 33 -14.63 -10.14 23.56
C TYR A 33 -15.14 -9.25 22.43
N LEU A 34 -16.36 -9.53 21.97
CA LEU A 34 -17.11 -8.67 21.07
C LEU A 34 -18.18 -7.92 21.88
N TYR A 35 -18.23 -6.62 21.71
CA TYR A 35 -19.24 -5.74 22.28
C TYR A 35 -20.19 -5.30 21.16
N SER A 36 -21.49 -5.43 21.38
CA SER A 36 -22.50 -4.92 20.45
C SER A 36 -23.30 -3.78 21.06
N VAL A 37 -23.63 -2.78 20.25
CA VAL A 37 -24.41 -1.61 20.65
C VAL A 37 -25.68 -1.52 19.81
N THR A 38 -26.81 -1.37 20.48
CA THR A 38 -28.10 -1.02 19.86
C THR A 38 -28.48 0.41 20.27
N GLY A 39 -29.30 1.05 19.42
CA GLY A 39 -29.69 2.45 19.60
C GLY A 39 -30.76 2.70 20.69
N PRO A 40 -31.59 3.74 20.55
CA PRO A 40 -32.59 4.10 21.55
C PRO A 40 -33.51 2.93 21.92
N PHE A 41 -33.83 2.81 23.21
CA PHE A 41 -34.56 1.67 23.82
C PHE A 41 -33.84 0.31 23.81
N GLY A 42 -32.61 0.26 23.29
CA GLY A 42 -31.77 -0.93 23.29
C GLY A 42 -30.85 -1.00 24.52
N GLY A 43 -29.62 -1.39 24.27
CA GLY A 43 -28.57 -1.60 25.25
C GLY A 43 -27.27 -2.07 24.60
N VAL A 44 -26.42 -2.63 25.43
CA VAL A 44 -25.14 -3.23 25.06
C VAL A 44 -25.11 -4.71 25.46
N ALA A 45 -24.42 -5.53 24.68
CA ALA A 45 -24.15 -6.93 25.00
C ALA A 45 -22.68 -7.27 24.79
N ALA A 46 -22.14 -8.14 25.65
CA ALA A 46 -20.75 -8.59 25.60
C ALA A 46 -20.70 -10.09 25.36
N TRP A 47 -19.89 -10.51 24.40
CA TRP A 47 -19.74 -11.90 23.97
C TRP A 47 -18.29 -12.30 24.06
N ARG A 48 -17.99 -13.41 24.73
CA ARG A 48 -16.65 -14.00 24.72
C ARG A 48 -16.49 -14.89 23.51
N LEU A 49 -15.43 -14.67 22.73
CA LEU A 49 -15.06 -15.52 21.61
C LEU A 49 -14.30 -16.75 22.10
N THR A 50 -14.50 -17.89 21.44
CA THR A 50 -13.84 -19.15 21.79
C THR A 50 -13.66 -19.97 20.53
N GLU A 51 -12.49 -20.58 20.38
CA GLU A 51 -12.18 -21.45 19.25
C GLU A 51 -13.19 -22.59 19.10
N GLY A 52 -13.69 -22.81 17.88
CA GLY A 52 -14.58 -23.92 17.52
C GLY A 52 -15.95 -23.88 18.20
N ALA A 53 -16.37 -22.70 18.69
CA ALA A 53 -17.67 -22.52 19.33
C ALA A 53 -18.28 -21.15 19.04
N GLY A 54 -19.61 -21.11 19.05
CA GLY A 54 -20.39 -19.87 19.03
C GLY A 54 -19.97 -18.86 20.10
N PRO A 55 -20.02 -17.54 19.82
CA PRO A 55 -19.77 -16.51 20.83
C PRO A 55 -20.67 -16.72 22.04
N LYS A 56 -20.09 -16.64 23.25
CA LYS A 56 -20.80 -16.88 24.50
C LYS A 56 -21.19 -15.57 25.14
N LEU A 57 -22.48 -15.36 25.36
CA LEU A 57 -22.97 -14.18 26.07
C LEU A 57 -22.38 -14.13 27.48
N VAL A 58 -21.74 -13.01 27.81
CA VAL A 58 -21.10 -12.74 29.10
C VAL A 58 -21.98 -11.81 29.93
N ASP A 59 -22.46 -10.73 29.32
CA ASP A 59 -23.19 -9.68 30.01
C ASP A 59 -24.09 -8.88 29.07
N THR A 60 -25.11 -8.22 29.63
CA THR A 60 -26.02 -7.32 28.92
C THR A 60 -26.43 -6.16 29.82
N VAL A 61 -26.44 -4.94 29.30
CA VAL A 61 -26.96 -3.76 30.00
C VAL A 61 -27.94 -3.02 29.10
N TYR A 62 -29.15 -2.79 29.58
CA TYR A 62 -30.13 -1.96 28.86
C TYR A 62 -29.86 -0.48 29.12
N HIS A 63 -29.97 0.32 28.06
CA HIS A 63 -29.92 1.77 28.19
C HIS A 63 -31.05 2.23 29.11
N SER A 64 -30.75 3.16 30.01
CA SER A 64 -31.72 3.64 30.98
C SER A 64 -31.46 5.08 31.39
N GLY A 65 -32.44 5.70 32.06
CA GLY A 65 -32.29 7.06 32.55
C GLY A 65 -32.09 8.08 31.42
N PRO A 66 -31.11 9.01 31.54
CA PRO A 66 -30.89 10.07 30.57
C PRO A 66 -30.53 9.58 29.16
N ILE A 67 -29.78 8.48 29.06
CA ILE A 67 -29.26 8.00 27.77
C ILE A 67 -30.29 7.20 26.96
N LEU A 68 -31.42 6.78 27.55
CA LEU A 68 -32.41 5.89 26.93
C LEU A 68 -32.88 6.33 25.51
N TYR A 69 -32.94 7.64 25.27
CA TYR A 69 -33.39 8.25 24.00
C TYR A 69 -32.28 8.98 23.25
N GLN A 70 -31.05 8.93 23.77
CA GLN A 70 -29.94 9.78 23.33
C GLN A 70 -28.75 8.98 22.81
N VAL A 71 -28.73 7.65 22.97
CA VAL A 71 -27.66 6.82 22.41
C VAL A 71 -27.84 6.76 20.91
N GLY A 72 -26.78 7.11 20.19
CA GLY A 72 -26.64 6.84 18.76
C GLY A 72 -26.41 5.36 18.52
N ARG A 73 -25.43 5.04 17.68
CA ARG A 73 -25.13 3.63 17.34
C ARG A 73 -23.67 3.24 17.50
N THR A 74 -22.77 4.20 17.68
CA THR A 74 -21.33 3.99 17.82
C THR A 74 -20.97 3.43 19.19
N GLY A 75 -20.05 2.46 19.21
CA GLY A 75 -19.53 1.80 20.40
C GLY A 75 -18.06 1.43 20.26
N VAL A 76 -17.16 2.29 20.74
CA VAL A 76 -15.71 2.10 20.57
C VAL A 76 -15.04 1.82 21.91
N PRO A 77 -14.38 0.66 22.09
CA PRO A 77 -13.55 0.40 23.25
C PRO A 77 -12.32 1.32 23.26
N ILE A 78 -12.17 2.09 24.32
CA ILE A 78 -11.04 3.01 24.55
C ILE A 78 -10.42 2.76 25.92
N THR A 79 -9.27 3.39 26.16
CA THR A 79 -8.58 3.37 27.47
C THR A 79 -8.38 4.79 27.96
N LEU A 80 -8.96 5.12 29.12
CA LEU A 80 -8.81 6.43 29.77
C LEU A 80 -8.03 6.28 31.08
N GLY A 81 -6.80 6.77 31.10
CA GLY A 81 -5.90 6.57 32.24
C GLY A 81 -5.59 5.08 32.45
N ALA A 82 -6.17 4.48 33.49
CA ALA A 82 -6.03 3.06 33.79
C ALA A 82 -7.34 2.26 33.62
N GLU A 83 -8.41 2.90 33.14
CA GLU A 83 -9.73 2.28 32.98
C GLU A 83 -10.07 2.11 31.51
N ASP A 84 -10.52 0.92 31.15
CA ASP A 84 -11.09 0.63 29.84
C ASP A 84 -12.56 1.01 29.83
N GLN A 85 -13.05 1.59 28.74
CA GLN A 85 -14.45 1.96 28.57
C GLN A 85 -14.95 1.61 27.18
N LEU A 86 -16.22 1.22 27.06
CA LEU A 86 -16.94 1.23 25.80
C LEU A 86 -17.57 2.62 25.66
N ALA A 87 -16.92 3.49 24.90
CA ALA A 87 -17.41 4.84 24.65
C ALA A 87 -18.58 4.80 23.68
N LEU A 88 -19.61 5.59 23.98
CA LEU A 88 -20.87 5.66 23.27
C LEU A 88 -21.07 7.07 22.71
N ASP A 89 -21.71 7.12 21.55
CA ASP A 89 -22.28 8.34 21.00
C ASP A 89 -23.58 8.72 21.75
N ILE A 90 -23.60 9.89 22.39
CA ILE A 90 -24.76 10.39 23.17
C ILE A 90 -25.09 11.86 22.82
N ASN A 91 -26.16 12.09 22.05
CA ASN A 91 -26.46 13.40 21.42
C ASN A 91 -26.59 14.63 22.35
N ASN A 92 -26.85 14.46 23.66
CA ASN A 92 -26.98 15.61 24.57
C ASN A 92 -26.04 15.52 25.77
N ALA A 93 -25.05 14.63 25.71
CA ALA A 93 -24.01 14.59 26.72
C ALA A 93 -23.08 15.79 26.59
N THR A 94 -22.53 16.23 27.71
CA THR A 94 -21.56 17.33 27.75
C THR A 94 -20.13 16.82 27.61
N GLY A 95 -19.87 15.58 28.02
CA GLY A 95 -18.60 14.88 27.91
C GLY A 95 -18.72 13.54 27.19
N LEU A 96 -17.65 12.76 27.22
CA LEU A 96 -17.63 11.42 26.65
C LEU A 96 -18.36 10.44 27.57
N VAL A 97 -19.37 9.73 27.09
CA VAL A 97 -20.13 8.78 27.91
C VAL A 97 -19.73 7.35 27.55
N GLY A 98 -19.56 6.49 28.55
CA GLY A 98 -19.24 5.08 28.30
C GLY A 98 -19.47 4.18 29.51
N TYR A 99 -19.61 2.89 29.23
CA TYR A 99 -19.59 1.86 30.29
C TYR A 99 -18.15 1.46 30.56
N THR A 100 -17.74 1.37 31.83
CA THR A 100 -16.45 0.75 32.17
C THR A 100 -16.44 -0.70 31.65
N LEU A 101 -15.30 -1.14 31.12
CA LEU A 101 -15.08 -2.53 30.71
C LEU A 101 -14.20 -3.23 31.74
N ASN A 102 -14.75 -4.26 32.37
CA ASN A 102 -14.01 -5.09 33.30
C ASN A 102 -13.15 -6.10 32.53
N ALA A 103 -12.02 -6.49 33.13
CA ALA A 103 -11.09 -7.44 32.50
C ALA A 103 -11.62 -8.88 32.34
N ASP A 104 -12.83 -9.18 32.83
CA ASP A 104 -13.57 -10.42 32.56
C ASP A 104 -14.59 -10.28 31.41
N GLY A 105 -14.62 -9.12 30.76
CA GLY A 105 -15.47 -8.77 29.64
C GLY A 105 -16.81 -8.14 30.01
N THR A 106 -17.18 -8.09 31.30
CA THR A 106 -18.46 -7.55 31.77
C THR A 106 -18.50 -6.01 31.76
N PHE A 107 -19.70 -5.44 31.79
CA PHE A 107 -19.89 -3.99 31.89
C PHE A 107 -19.86 -3.54 33.36
N GLY A 108 -19.17 -2.44 33.62
CA GLY A 108 -19.18 -1.71 34.88
C GLY A 108 -20.15 -0.54 34.88
N ASP A 109 -19.82 0.49 35.66
CA ASP A 109 -20.67 1.68 35.79
C ASP A 109 -20.68 2.51 34.49
N LEU A 110 -21.83 3.15 34.21
CA LEU A 110 -21.94 4.17 33.18
C LEU A 110 -21.32 5.48 33.71
N GLN A 111 -20.38 6.04 32.97
CA GLN A 111 -19.67 7.26 33.35
C GLN A 111 -19.75 8.31 32.25
N GLU A 112 -19.70 9.58 32.64
CA GLU A 112 -19.50 10.71 31.72
C GLU A 112 -18.18 11.39 32.10
N THR A 113 -17.21 11.34 31.18
CA THR A 113 -15.86 11.85 31.38
C THR A 113 -15.75 13.28 30.85
N GLY A 114 -15.52 14.20 31.80
CA GLY A 114 -15.17 15.59 31.51
C GLY A 114 -16.27 16.40 30.83
N THR A 115 -15.87 17.46 30.16
CA THR A 115 -16.72 18.27 29.26
C THR A 115 -15.93 18.49 27.99
N LEU A 116 -16.48 18.02 26.87
CA LEU A 116 -15.87 18.14 25.55
C LEU A 116 -16.30 19.45 24.90
N VAL A 117 -15.45 20.00 24.03
CA VAL A 117 -15.74 21.30 23.38
C VAL A 117 -16.97 21.20 22.46
N GLY A 118 -17.15 20.06 21.80
CA GLY A 118 -18.32 19.75 20.96
C GLY A 118 -19.40 18.90 21.63
N GLY A 119 -19.31 18.63 22.94
CA GLY A 119 -20.22 17.71 23.63
C GLY A 119 -19.92 16.23 23.34
N GLY A 120 -20.82 15.35 23.79
CA GLY A 120 -20.72 13.90 23.65
C GLY A 120 -21.47 13.29 22.46
N ASP A 121 -21.94 14.13 21.54
CA ASP A 121 -22.45 13.71 20.23
C ASP A 121 -21.25 13.47 19.28
N ILE A 122 -20.86 12.20 19.14
CA ILE A 122 -19.60 11.77 18.53
C ILE A 122 -19.86 10.72 17.45
N SER A 123 -19.55 11.04 16.21
CA SER A 123 -19.74 10.12 15.08
C SER A 123 -18.60 9.11 14.94
N ALA A 124 -17.36 9.50 15.21
CA ALA A 124 -16.18 8.65 15.05
C ALA A 124 -15.08 8.97 16.06
N MET A 125 -14.28 7.96 16.40
CA MET A 125 -13.22 8.05 17.40
C MET A 125 -11.99 7.25 16.98
N ALA A 126 -10.79 7.76 17.29
CA ALA A 126 -9.54 7.00 17.20
C ALA A 126 -8.62 7.34 18.36
N GLN A 127 -8.03 6.31 18.97
CA GLN A 127 -7.03 6.44 20.03
C GLN A 127 -5.64 6.14 19.47
N LEU A 128 -4.64 6.92 19.88
CA LEU A 128 -3.25 6.72 19.49
C LEU A 128 -2.27 7.13 20.59
N ASP A 129 -1.08 6.53 20.57
CA ASP A 129 0.01 6.85 21.48
C ASP A 129 1.12 7.60 20.72
N VAL A 130 1.41 8.83 21.17
CA VAL A 130 2.40 9.71 20.54
C VAL A 130 3.44 10.09 21.59
N GLY A 131 4.70 9.73 21.37
CA GLY A 131 5.79 10.07 22.30
C GLY A 131 5.63 9.49 23.71
N GLY A 132 4.83 8.42 23.87
CA GLY A 132 4.50 7.81 25.18
C GLY A 132 3.35 8.51 25.92
N GLN A 133 2.66 9.45 25.27
CA GLN A 133 1.43 10.07 25.75
C GLN A 133 0.25 9.60 24.89
N SER A 134 -0.85 9.23 25.52
CA SER A 134 -2.06 8.78 24.82
C SER A 134 -2.96 9.95 24.46
N TYR A 135 -3.51 9.91 23.26
CA TYR A 135 -4.42 10.89 22.71
C TYR A 135 -5.69 10.22 22.20
N LEU A 136 -6.80 10.93 22.30
CA LEU A 136 -8.08 10.55 21.75
C LEU A 136 -8.51 11.61 20.74
N THR A 137 -8.72 11.18 19.50
CA THR A 137 -9.28 12.01 18.43
C THR A 137 -10.76 11.71 18.29
N LEU A 138 -11.58 12.75 18.25
CA LEU A 138 -13.03 12.68 18.21
C LEU A 138 -13.58 13.55 17.07
N ALA A 139 -14.51 13.00 16.28
CA ALA A 139 -15.33 13.78 15.36
C ALA A 139 -16.64 14.18 16.04
N HIS A 140 -16.89 15.48 16.19
CA HIS A 140 -18.06 16.03 16.86
C HIS A 140 -19.16 16.38 15.85
N GLU A 141 -20.33 15.74 15.95
CA GLU A 141 -21.44 15.92 15.00
C GLU A 141 -22.01 17.35 15.03
N ASP A 142 -22.16 17.93 16.22
CA ASP A 142 -22.85 19.22 16.41
C ASP A 142 -22.03 20.45 15.98
N THR A 143 -20.71 20.30 15.81
CA THR A 143 -19.80 21.45 15.65
C THR A 143 -19.02 21.45 14.35
N ASP A 144 -19.08 20.38 13.55
CA ASP A 144 -18.25 20.19 12.35
C ASP A 144 -16.74 20.29 12.66
N GLN A 145 -16.35 19.75 13.83
CA GLN A 145 -14.96 19.77 14.30
C GLN A 145 -14.44 18.37 14.59
N ILE A 146 -13.18 18.15 14.24
CA ILE A 146 -12.39 17.04 14.74
C ILE A 146 -11.45 17.58 15.83
N GLY A 147 -11.55 17.01 17.02
CA GLY A 147 -10.75 17.40 18.18
C GLY A 147 -9.75 16.34 18.58
N SER A 148 -8.52 16.74 18.87
CA SER A 148 -7.52 15.90 19.55
C SER A 148 -7.47 16.28 21.03
N TYR A 149 -7.52 15.27 21.89
CA TYR A 149 -7.55 15.39 23.34
C TYR A 149 -6.43 14.56 23.96
N GLU A 150 -5.64 15.16 24.83
CA GLU A 150 -4.69 14.45 25.68
C GLU A 150 -5.45 13.67 26.76
N ILE A 151 -5.16 12.38 26.88
CA ILE A 151 -5.67 11.51 27.93
C ILE A 151 -4.77 11.65 29.16
N ASN A 152 -5.27 12.33 30.19
CA ASN A 152 -4.52 12.56 31.41
C ASN A 152 -4.40 11.26 32.23
N PRO A 153 -3.39 11.13 33.11
CA PRO A 153 -3.21 9.92 33.93
C PRO A 153 -4.39 9.58 34.84
N ASP A 154 -5.26 10.56 35.14
CA ASP A 154 -6.49 10.37 35.93
C ASP A 154 -7.71 10.03 35.08
N GLY A 155 -7.54 9.82 33.77
CA GLY A 155 -8.59 9.51 32.81
C GLY A 155 -9.32 10.73 32.25
N THR A 156 -9.02 11.96 32.73
CA THR A 156 -9.65 13.17 32.20
C THR A 156 -9.09 13.56 30.84
N LEU A 157 -9.88 14.28 30.04
CA LEU A 157 -9.51 14.72 28.70
C LEU A 157 -9.18 16.22 28.69
N SER A 158 -8.03 16.58 28.12
CA SER A 158 -7.62 17.97 27.90
C SER A 158 -7.53 18.25 26.41
N VAL A 159 -8.26 19.27 25.93
CA VAL A 159 -8.24 19.63 24.49
C VAL A 159 -6.84 20.11 24.08
N VAL A 160 -6.32 19.54 23.00
CA VAL A 160 -5.04 19.91 22.40
C VAL A 160 -5.27 20.80 21.19
N SER A 161 -6.07 20.32 20.23
CA SER A 161 -6.37 21.04 18.99
C SER A 161 -7.77 20.73 18.49
N LEU A 162 -8.35 21.68 17.77
CA LEU A 162 -9.61 21.53 17.04
C LEU A 162 -9.37 21.95 15.60
N VAL A 163 -9.72 21.08 14.66
CA VAL A 163 -9.66 21.34 13.22
C VAL A 163 -11.06 21.21 12.63
N SER A 164 -11.32 21.88 11.51
CA SER A 164 -12.59 21.73 10.80
C SER A 164 -12.63 20.35 10.15
N GLY A 165 -13.75 19.64 10.29
CA GLY A 165 -13.92 18.34 9.68
C GLY A 165 -15.09 17.57 10.29
N GLN A 166 -15.61 16.62 9.53
CA GLN A 166 -16.62 15.66 9.95
C GLN A 166 -16.12 14.28 9.52
N ALA A 167 -16.48 13.24 10.26
CA ALA A 167 -16.10 11.87 9.92
C ALA A 167 -17.16 10.90 10.41
N ASP A 168 -17.59 9.97 9.56
CA ASP A 168 -18.44 8.84 9.93
C ASP A 168 -17.58 7.64 10.36
N SER A 169 -16.33 7.57 9.89
CA SER A 169 -15.35 6.56 10.29
C SER A 169 -13.97 7.19 10.45
N MET A 170 -13.20 6.69 11.41
CA MET A 170 -11.88 7.20 11.74
C MET A 170 -10.95 6.06 12.19
N ARG A 171 -9.69 6.11 11.76
CA ARG A 171 -8.63 5.20 12.21
C ARG A 171 -7.35 5.98 12.45
N ALA A 172 -6.63 5.57 13.49
CA ALA A 172 -5.25 5.99 13.69
C ALA A 172 -4.33 5.09 12.85
N ALA A 173 -3.23 5.65 12.38
CA ALA A 173 -2.19 4.92 11.66
C ALA A 173 -0.81 5.38 12.12
N THR A 174 0.13 4.46 12.16
CA THR A 174 1.55 4.76 12.38
C THR A 174 2.31 4.43 11.10
N VAL A 175 3.31 5.25 10.75
CA VAL A 175 4.27 4.95 9.69
C VAL A 175 5.66 5.34 10.17
N GLY A 176 6.45 4.35 10.58
CA GLY A 176 7.73 4.59 11.24
C GLY A 176 7.51 5.32 12.57
N SER A 177 7.99 6.57 12.69
CA SER A 177 7.78 7.42 13.87
C SER A 177 6.59 8.37 13.74
N GLU A 178 6.05 8.53 12.54
CA GLU A 178 4.99 9.50 12.26
C GLU A 178 3.62 8.88 12.53
N GLN A 179 2.68 9.73 12.95
CA GLN A 179 1.36 9.34 13.42
C GLN A 179 0.30 10.11 12.65
N PHE A 180 -0.74 9.40 12.20
CA PHE A 180 -1.80 9.97 11.38
C PHE A 180 -3.17 9.58 11.90
N VAL A 181 -4.15 10.42 11.62
CA VAL A 181 -5.57 10.08 11.72
C VAL A 181 -6.17 10.16 10.33
N ILE A 182 -6.79 9.08 9.88
CA ILE A 182 -7.50 9.01 8.60
C ILE A 182 -9.00 8.99 8.88
N THR A 183 -9.75 9.80 8.14
CA THR A 183 -11.20 9.93 8.29
C THR A 183 -11.92 9.71 6.97
N ALA A 184 -13.07 9.06 7.02
CA ALA A 184 -14.06 9.00 5.94
C ALA A 184 -15.29 9.82 6.31
N ASN A 185 -15.82 10.57 5.35
CA ASN A 185 -17.12 11.22 5.45
C ASN A 185 -18.01 10.77 4.28
N ALA A 186 -19.06 10.04 4.63
CA ALA A 186 -20.03 9.46 3.72
C ALA A 186 -20.82 10.56 2.99
N ALA A 187 -21.23 11.61 3.70
CA ALA A 187 -22.12 12.65 3.18
C ALA A 187 -21.50 13.48 2.03
N ASN A 188 -20.19 13.71 2.07
CA ASN A 188 -19.48 14.49 1.06
C ASN A 188 -18.48 13.66 0.21
N SER A 189 -18.37 12.35 0.46
CA SER A 189 -17.41 11.45 -0.20
C SER A 189 -15.95 11.86 -0.03
N GLU A 190 -15.60 12.32 1.17
CA GLU A 190 -14.26 12.78 1.52
C GLU A 190 -13.49 11.70 2.28
N ILE A 191 -12.21 11.54 1.93
CA ILE A 191 -11.22 10.83 2.73
C ILE A 191 -10.13 11.84 3.03
N ALA A 192 -9.88 12.11 4.32
CA ALA A 192 -8.88 13.08 4.77
C ALA A 192 -7.84 12.41 5.65
N VAL A 193 -6.62 12.95 5.62
CA VAL A 193 -5.51 12.52 6.47
C VAL A 193 -5.07 13.71 7.28
N PHE A 194 -4.92 13.51 8.58
CA PHE A 194 -4.39 14.48 9.52
C PHE A 194 -3.06 13.96 10.05
N ASP A 195 -2.01 14.76 9.92
CA ASP A 195 -0.77 14.60 10.66
C ASP A 195 -1.02 14.88 12.14
N VAL A 196 -0.47 14.03 13.01
CA VAL A 196 -0.52 14.21 14.47
C VAL A 196 0.87 14.57 14.97
N SER A 197 1.01 15.78 15.48
CA SER A 197 2.29 16.29 15.93
C SER A 197 2.89 15.40 17.02
N ALA A 198 4.10 14.90 16.76
CA ALA A 198 4.88 14.13 17.73
C ALA A 198 5.19 14.90 19.03
N SER A 199 5.07 16.23 19.02
CA SER A 199 5.44 17.09 20.15
C SER A 199 4.32 17.33 21.15
N ASP A 200 3.08 17.40 20.69
CA ASP A 200 1.94 17.79 21.52
C ASP A 200 0.61 17.12 21.14
N GLY A 201 0.56 16.30 20.09
CA GLY A 201 -0.66 15.63 19.62
C GLY A 201 -1.60 16.51 18.81
N SER A 202 -1.17 17.72 18.41
CA SER A 202 -2.00 18.62 17.59
C SER A 202 -2.20 18.08 16.17
N LEU A 203 -3.39 18.30 15.62
CA LEU A 203 -3.76 17.85 14.28
C LEU A 203 -3.47 18.90 13.21
N SER A 204 -2.96 18.46 12.06
CA SER A 204 -2.89 19.28 10.85
C SER A 204 -3.34 18.50 9.62
N ALA A 205 -4.25 19.07 8.83
CA ALA A 205 -4.78 18.41 7.64
C ALA A 205 -3.72 18.35 6.52
N LEU A 206 -3.62 17.20 5.87
CA LEU A 206 -2.76 16.95 4.71
C LEU A 206 -3.61 16.86 3.44
N ASP A 207 -3.13 17.45 2.35
CA ASP A 207 -3.82 17.39 1.06
C ASP A 207 -3.53 16.07 0.34
N ASN A 208 -4.56 15.23 0.27
CA ASN A 208 -4.57 13.96 -0.46
C ASN A 208 -5.61 13.94 -1.59
N SER A 209 -6.19 15.09 -1.93
CA SER A 209 -7.31 15.18 -2.88
C SER A 209 -6.97 14.61 -4.27
N ALA A 210 -5.74 14.81 -4.74
CA ALA A 210 -5.28 14.27 -6.02
C ALA A 210 -5.22 12.74 -6.05
N ALA A 211 -4.78 12.10 -4.97
CA ALA A 211 -4.69 10.65 -4.86
C ALA A 211 -6.08 10.00 -4.80
N VAL A 212 -7.00 10.60 -4.04
CA VAL A 212 -8.31 10.00 -3.76
C VAL A 212 -9.32 10.28 -4.88
N SER A 213 -9.29 11.47 -5.49
CA SER A 213 -10.33 11.91 -6.44
C SER A 213 -10.41 11.07 -7.71
N THR A 214 -9.32 10.43 -8.14
CA THR A 214 -9.29 9.58 -9.34
C THR A 214 -9.87 8.19 -9.10
N MET A 215 -9.94 7.75 -7.84
CA MET A 215 -10.44 6.42 -7.48
C MET A 215 -11.96 6.33 -7.57
N GLY A 216 -12.69 7.45 -7.53
CA GLY A 216 -14.15 7.44 -7.64
C GLY A 216 -14.88 6.84 -6.44
N ILE A 217 -14.25 6.87 -5.25
CA ILE A 217 -14.86 6.40 -4.00
C ILE A 217 -16.05 7.30 -3.65
N SER A 218 -17.24 6.71 -3.58
CA SER A 218 -18.48 7.42 -3.28
C SER A 218 -19.08 6.87 -2.00
N THR A 219 -19.48 7.78 -1.10
CA THR A 219 -20.10 7.46 0.20
C THR A 219 -19.24 6.47 1.01
N PRO A 220 -18.02 6.85 1.42
CA PRO A 220 -17.15 5.96 2.19
C PRO A 220 -17.77 5.69 3.57
N THR A 221 -17.93 4.42 3.90
CA THR A 221 -18.65 3.94 5.10
C THR A 221 -17.73 3.36 6.15
N ALA A 222 -16.62 2.74 5.75
CA ALA A 222 -15.61 2.19 6.65
C ALA A 222 -14.20 2.44 6.14
N ILE A 223 -13.28 2.66 7.07
CA ILE A 223 -11.83 2.69 6.84
C ILE A 223 -11.19 1.70 7.79
N GLU A 224 -10.26 0.89 7.29
CA GLU A 224 -9.33 0.14 8.10
C GLU A 224 -7.88 0.45 7.75
N VAL A 225 -7.00 0.27 8.73
CA VAL A 225 -5.56 0.43 8.57
C VAL A 225 -4.88 -0.84 9.05
N VAL A 226 -3.93 -1.34 8.26
CA VAL A 226 -3.10 -2.48 8.64
C VAL A 226 -1.63 -2.21 8.31
N GLU A 227 -0.75 -2.50 9.26
CA GLU A 227 0.69 -2.53 9.04
C GLU A 227 1.10 -3.95 8.65
N ALA A 228 1.53 -4.13 7.40
CA ALA A 228 1.94 -5.42 6.88
C ALA A 228 2.93 -5.24 5.73
N TYR A 229 3.77 -6.24 5.51
CA TYR A 229 4.74 -6.25 4.40
C TYR A 229 5.71 -5.04 4.43
N GLY A 230 5.98 -4.48 5.61
CA GLY A 230 6.82 -3.30 5.79
C GLY A 230 6.13 -1.97 5.43
N GLN A 231 4.82 -1.97 5.17
CA GLN A 231 4.06 -0.79 4.77
C GLN A 231 2.79 -0.64 5.61
N SER A 232 2.24 0.57 5.62
CA SER A 232 0.91 0.84 6.20
C SER A 232 -0.10 0.97 5.06
N TRP A 233 -1.16 0.18 5.12
CA TRP A 233 -2.21 0.13 4.10
C TRP A 233 -3.49 0.73 4.65
N VAL A 234 -4.12 1.59 3.87
CA VAL A 234 -5.44 2.17 4.14
C VAL A 234 -6.44 1.52 3.19
N ILE A 235 -7.43 0.83 3.75
CA ILE A 235 -8.50 0.16 3.01
C ILE A 235 -9.79 0.91 3.25
N VAL A 236 -10.51 1.27 2.18
CA VAL A 236 -11.74 2.06 2.26
C VAL A 236 -12.88 1.36 1.56
N ALA A 237 -14.01 1.22 2.26
CA ALA A 237 -15.28 0.78 1.71
C ALA A 237 -16.07 1.98 1.19
N GLY A 238 -16.56 1.90 -0.05
CA GLY A 238 -17.43 2.89 -0.68
C GLY A 238 -18.80 2.30 -0.98
N SER A 239 -19.81 2.68 -0.20
CA SER A 239 -21.18 2.16 -0.36
C SER A 239 -21.90 2.71 -1.59
N GLY A 240 -21.57 3.93 -2.02
CA GLY A 240 -22.17 4.57 -3.19
C GLY A 240 -21.49 4.15 -4.50
N SER A 241 -20.26 3.65 -4.41
CA SER A 241 -19.46 3.15 -5.54
C SER A 241 -19.40 1.62 -5.60
N ASN A 242 -19.96 0.90 -4.63
CA ASN A 242 -19.89 -0.57 -4.51
C ASN A 242 -18.44 -1.08 -4.56
N SER A 243 -17.55 -0.43 -3.80
CA SER A 243 -16.11 -0.57 -4.01
C SER A 243 -15.31 -0.81 -2.74
N LEU A 244 -14.20 -1.53 -2.87
CA LEU A 244 -13.09 -1.51 -1.92
C LEU A 244 -11.88 -0.86 -2.57
N SER A 245 -11.20 0.02 -1.84
CA SER A 245 -10.03 0.76 -2.32
C SER A 245 -8.86 0.54 -1.39
N VAL A 246 -7.68 0.27 -1.94
CA VAL A 246 -6.43 0.13 -1.20
C VAL A 246 -5.49 1.27 -1.55
N MET A 247 -4.92 1.89 -0.53
CA MET A 247 -3.87 2.90 -0.66
C MET A 247 -2.70 2.57 0.28
N GLY A 248 -1.47 2.78 -0.18
CA GLY A 248 -0.30 2.84 0.71
C GLY A 248 -0.26 4.20 1.42
N LEU A 249 0.00 4.21 2.72
CA LEU A 249 0.23 5.42 3.50
C LEU A 249 1.73 5.63 3.70
N ARG A 250 2.23 6.76 3.20
CA ARG A 250 3.65 7.13 3.31
C ARG A 250 3.94 7.84 4.62
N SER A 251 5.23 7.89 4.99
CA SER A 251 5.69 8.60 6.18
C SER A 251 5.51 10.12 6.12
N ASP A 252 5.22 10.69 4.95
CA ASP A 252 4.84 12.09 4.78
C ASP A 252 3.30 12.29 4.79
N GLY A 253 2.53 11.25 5.10
CA GLY A 253 1.07 11.24 5.15
C GLY A 253 0.38 11.29 3.79
N ARG A 254 1.12 11.11 2.69
CA ARG A 254 0.52 10.94 1.36
C ARG A 254 -0.03 9.53 1.19
N LEU A 255 -1.24 9.45 0.65
CA LEU A 255 -1.88 8.24 0.16
C LEU A 255 -1.46 7.96 -1.28
N ILE A 256 -1.10 6.70 -1.56
CA ILE A 256 -0.79 6.22 -2.91
C ILE A 256 -1.81 5.15 -3.28
N PRO A 257 -2.69 5.38 -4.28
CA PRO A 257 -3.64 4.37 -4.76
C PRO A 257 -2.93 3.12 -5.27
N LYS A 258 -3.42 1.95 -4.88
CA LYS A 258 -2.81 0.65 -5.18
C LYS A 258 -3.78 -0.31 -5.84
N ASP A 259 -5.00 -0.30 -5.35
CA ASP A 259 -6.05 -1.10 -5.92
C ASP A 259 -7.43 -0.46 -5.72
N HIS A 260 -8.33 -0.78 -6.63
CA HIS A 260 -9.72 -0.38 -6.55
C HIS A 260 -10.56 -1.45 -7.21
N VAL A 261 -11.40 -2.11 -6.43
CA VAL A 261 -12.21 -3.23 -6.88
C VAL A 261 -13.69 -2.92 -6.72
N LEU A 262 -14.49 -3.33 -7.70
CA LEU A 262 -15.93 -3.19 -7.69
C LEU A 262 -16.60 -4.53 -7.47
N ASP A 263 -17.73 -4.48 -6.77
CA ASP A 263 -18.58 -5.64 -6.56
C ASP A 263 -19.10 -6.23 -7.88
N THR A 264 -19.16 -7.56 -7.93
CA THR A 264 -19.72 -8.33 -9.04
C THR A 264 -20.65 -9.41 -8.50
N LEU A 265 -21.31 -10.16 -9.40
CA LEU A 265 -22.18 -11.29 -9.00
C LEU A 265 -21.45 -12.43 -8.28
N ASN A 266 -20.12 -12.43 -8.26
CA ASN A 266 -19.31 -13.43 -7.56
C ASN A 266 -18.92 -12.99 -6.14
N THR A 267 -19.05 -11.69 -5.86
CA THR A 267 -18.77 -11.11 -4.55
C THR A 267 -20.08 -10.75 -3.86
N ARG A 268 -20.02 -10.26 -2.62
CA ARG A 268 -21.17 -10.05 -1.72
C ARG A 268 -21.04 -8.74 -0.95
N PHE A 269 -20.51 -7.71 -1.59
CA PHE A 269 -20.23 -6.42 -0.93
C PHE A 269 -20.87 -5.23 -1.66
N GLU A 270 -21.90 -5.43 -2.48
CA GLU A 270 -22.68 -4.30 -3.02
C GLU A 270 -23.11 -3.36 -1.89
N SER A 271 -22.96 -2.05 -2.09
CA SER A 271 -23.21 -1.04 -1.07
C SER A 271 -22.58 -1.39 0.27
N VAL A 272 -21.26 -1.60 0.26
CA VAL A 272 -20.45 -1.98 1.43
C VAL A 272 -20.82 -1.13 2.64
N GLN A 273 -21.34 -1.76 3.69
CA GLN A 273 -21.67 -1.06 4.93
C GLN A 273 -20.50 -1.06 5.89
N ASP A 274 -19.74 -2.15 5.90
CA ASP A 274 -18.59 -2.30 6.79
C ASP A 274 -17.53 -3.21 6.17
N LEU A 275 -16.30 -3.07 6.65
CA LEU A 275 -15.17 -3.92 6.30
C LEU A 275 -14.31 -4.14 7.56
N SER A 276 -13.66 -5.29 7.67
CA SER A 276 -12.74 -5.58 8.75
C SER A 276 -11.44 -6.16 8.21
N VAL A 277 -10.31 -5.84 8.85
CA VAL A 277 -8.96 -6.25 8.42
C VAL A 277 -8.20 -6.81 9.60
N ILE A 278 -7.45 -7.89 9.37
CA ILE A 278 -6.52 -8.45 10.36
C ILE A 278 -5.28 -9.01 9.68
N GLU A 279 -4.13 -8.85 10.31
CA GLU A 279 -2.88 -9.54 9.95
C GLU A 279 -2.68 -10.74 10.87
N VAL A 280 -2.43 -11.91 10.29
CA VAL A 280 -2.10 -13.14 11.01
C VAL A 280 -0.92 -13.84 10.36
N ASN A 281 0.16 -14.05 11.12
CA ASN A 281 1.37 -14.77 10.69
C ASN A 281 1.99 -14.25 9.37
N GLY A 282 1.96 -12.94 9.18
CA GLY A 282 2.43 -12.23 8.00
C GLY A 282 1.39 -12.11 6.89
N ARG A 283 0.21 -12.73 7.00
CA ARG A 283 -0.84 -12.71 5.97
C ARG A 283 -1.97 -11.76 6.37
N VAL A 284 -2.34 -10.85 5.48
CA VAL A 284 -3.47 -9.93 5.71
C VAL A 284 -4.75 -10.53 5.14
N PHE A 285 -5.83 -10.48 5.94
CA PHE A 285 -7.17 -10.88 5.57
C PHE A 285 -8.13 -9.71 5.69
N ILE A 286 -9.05 -9.61 4.72
CA ILE A 286 -10.06 -8.56 4.66
C ILE A 286 -11.41 -9.23 4.43
N VAL A 287 -12.42 -8.84 5.19
CA VAL A 287 -13.81 -9.17 4.89
C VAL A 287 -14.61 -7.91 4.63
N ALA A 288 -15.55 -7.99 3.69
CA ALA A 288 -16.46 -6.91 3.37
C ALA A 288 -17.87 -7.46 3.17
N GLY A 289 -18.86 -6.66 3.55
CA GLY A 289 -20.28 -7.00 3.42
C GLY A 289 -21.14 -5.75 3.30
N GLY A 290 -22.31 -5.92 2.71
CA GLY A 290 -23.23 -4.81 2.47
C GLY A 290 -24.62 -5.30 2.15
N SER A 291 -25.24 -4.67 1.15
CA SER A 291 -26.64 -4.92 0.74
C SER A 291 -26.81 -6.08 -0.23
N ASP A 292 -25.75 -6.80 -0.61
CA ASP A 292 -25.84 -8.03 -1.45
C ASP A 292 -25.89 -9.33 -0.63
N ASP A 293 -26.45 -9.24 0.58
CA ASP A 293 -26.81 -10.37 1.44
C ASP A 293 -25.70 -11.43 1.55
N GLY A 294 -24.58 -11.07 2.19
CA GLY A 294 -23.44 -11.97 2.35
C GLY A 294 -22.15 -11.28 2.75
N VAL A 295 -21.05 -12.04 2.72
CA VAL A 295 -19.70 -11.58 3.04
C VAL A 295 -18.72 -12.08 1.99
N SER A 296 -17.81 -11.22 1.55
CA SER A 296 -16.65 -11.59 0.71
C SER A 296 -15.35 -11.53 1.50
N LEU A 297 -14.47 -12.49 1.26
CA LEU A 297 -13.14 -12.62 1.85
C LEU A 297 -12.05 -12.35 0.80
N PHE A 298 -11.08 -11.53 1.19
CA PHE A 298 -9.90 -11.19 0.40
C PHE A 298 -8.62 -11.38 1.24
N THR A 299 -7.50 -11.46 0.54
CA THR A 299 -6.17 -11.25 1.14
C THR A 299 -5.46 -10.10 0.42
N LEU A 300 -4.61 -9.37 1.15
CA LEU A 300 -3.79 -8.31 0.57
C LEU A 300 -2.42 -8.86 0.20
N THR A 301 -1.97 -8.59 -1.01
CA THR A 301 -0.61 -8.92 -1.47
C THR A 301 0.43 -7.90 -0.96
N PRO A 302 1.73 -8.25 -0.96
CA PRO A 302 2.79 -7.31 -0.60
C PRO A 302 2.85 -6.02 -1.44
N ASN A 303 2.33 -6.05 -2.67
CA ASN A 303 2.26 -4.88 -3.55
C ASN A 303 0.92 -4.11 -3.44
N GLY A 304 0.04 -4.46 -2.49
CA GLY A 304 -1.18 -3.72 -2.18
C GLY A 304 -2.38 -4.05 -3.06
N LYS A 305 -2.42 -5.24 -3.66
CA LYS A 305 -3.55 -5.76 -4.46
C LYS A 305 -4.43 -6.68 -3.64
N LEU A 306 -5.74 -6.62 -3.88
CA LEU A 306 -6.70 -7.54 -3.26
C LEU A 306 -6.80 -8.80 -4.12
N VAL A 307 -6.55 -9.95 -3.50
CA VAL A 307 -6.84 -11.25 -4.11
C VAL A 307 -8.10 -11.80 -3.47
N TYR A 308 -9.12 -12.00 -4.30
CA TYR A 308 -10.37 -12.62 -3.88
C TYR A 308 -10.13 -14.07 -3.43
N LEU A 309 -10.65 -14.47 -2.27
CA LEU A 309 -10.53 -15.84 -1.77
C LEU A 309 -11.86 -16.59 -1.89
N ASP A 310 -12.92 -16.05 -1.29
CA ASP A 310 -14.21 -16.73 -1.20
C ASP A 310 -15.34 -15.75 -0.87
N SER A 311 -16.59 -16.15 -1.08
CA SER A 311 -17.78 -15.42 -0.65
C SER A 311 -18.83 -16.36 -0.08
N PHE A 312 -19.45 -15.94 1.01
CA PHE A 312 -20.59 -16.62 1.60
C PHE A 312 -21.87 -15.80 1.38
N ALA A 313 -22.81 -16.36 0.63
CA ALA A 313 -24.12 -15.76 0.39
C ALA A 313 -25.09 -16.10 1.53
N ASP A 314 -26.02 -15.19 1.80
CA ASP A 314 -27.06 -15.42 2.80
C ASP A 314 -27.93 -16.64 2.47
N THR A 315 -28.40 -17.26 3.54
CA THR A 315 -29.23 -18.43 3.58
C THR A 315 -30.31 -18.22 4.64
N LEU A 316 -31.35 -19.04 4.62
CA LEU A 316 -32.41 -18.99 5.62
C LEU A 316 -31.92 -19.17 7.08
N ASP A 317 -30.73 -19.74 7.26
CA ASP A 317 -30.17 -20.05 8.58
C ASP A 317 -29.05 -19.07 9.00
N SER A 318 -28.47 -18.30 8.05
CA SER A 318 -27.29 -17.47 8.33
C SER A 318 -27.59 -16.04 8.74
N GLY A 319 -28.74 -15.46 8.38
CA GLY A 319 -29.13 -14.12 8.84
C GLY A 319 -28.18 -13.00 8.43
N LEU A 320 -27.70 -13.03 7.19
CA LEU A 320 -26.79 -12.04 6.59
C LEU A 320 -27.52 -11.05 5.67
N GLY A 321 -28.84 -10.92 5.78
CA GLY A 321 -29.60 -9.98 4.96
C GLY A 321 -29.20 -8.52 5.24
N ASN A 322 -28.64 -7.82 4.27
CA ASN A 322 -28.00 -6.50 4.44
C ASN A 322 -27.07 -6.44 5.67
N VAL A 323 -25.83 -6.90 5.51
CA VAL A 323 -24.80 -6.83 6.56
C VAL A 323 -24.65 -5.38 7.05
N GLN A 324 -24.63 -5.19 8.37
CA GLN A 324 -24.54 -3.89 9.04
C GLN A 324 -23.15 -3.62 9.62
N THR A 325 -22.58 -4.58 10.36
CA THR A 325 -21.21 -4.48 10.92
C THR A 325 -20.47 -5.80 10.74
N LEU A 326 -19.14 -5.73 10.66
CA LEU A 326 -18.23 -6.86 10.50
C LEU A 326 -17.04 -6.73 11.45
N ASN A 327 -16.70 -7.83 12.12
CA ASN A 327 -15.48 -7.93 12.91
C ASN A 327 -14.73 -9.22 12.56
N LEU A 328 -13.42 -9.10 12.31
CA LEU A 328 -12.49 -10.22 12.19
C LEU A 328 -11.74 -10.43 13.51
N ALA A 329 -11.80 -11.65 14.04
CA ALA A 329 -11.01 -12.03 15.21
C ALA A 329 -10.18 -13.28 14.92
N HIS A 330 -8.90 -13.26 15.30
CA HIS A 330 -8.05 -14.44 15.27
C HIS A 330 -8.12 -15.17 16.62
N ILE A 331 -8.67 -16.39 16.62
CA ILE A 331 -8.92 -17.17 17.84
C ILE A 331 -8.40 -18.60 17.64
N GLY A 332 -7.27 -18.94 18.25
CA GLY A 332 -6.65 -20.27 18.04
C GLY A 332 -6.24 -20.46 16.58
N ASP A 333 -6.65 -21.56 15.95
CA ASP A 333 -6.35 -21.85 14.54
C ASP A 333 -7.49 -21.41 13.58
N GLU A 334 -8.31 -20.41 13.94
CA GLU A 334 -9.36 -19.87 13.08
C GLU A 334 -9.42 -18.34 13.05
N LEU A 335 -9.81 -17.80 11.89
CA LEU A 335 -10.43 -16.48 11.80
C LEU A 335 -11.92 -16.64 12.04
N GLN A 336 -12.46 -15.91 13.01
CA GLN A 336 -13.90 -15.75 13.19
C GLN A 336 -14.35 -14.46 12.51
N VAL A 337 -15.34 -14.55 11.63
CA VAL A 337 -16.05 -13.40 11.04
C VAL A 337 -17.36 -13.23 11.79
N LEU A 338 -17.53 -12.09 12.44
CA LEU A 338 -18.70 -11.78 13.25
C LEU A 338 -19.49 -10.70 12.52
N ALA A 339 -20.70 -11.04 12.08
CA ALA A 339 -21.54 -10.16 11.28
C ALA A 339 -22.87 -9.88 11.95
N THR A 340 -23.35 -8.64 11.85
CA THR A 340 -24.73 -8.27 12.20
C THR A 340 -25.49 -7.87 10.94
N SER A 341 -26.82 -7.91 11.01
CA SER A 341 -27.70 -7.65 9.88
C SER A 341 -28.68 -6.50 10.18
N GLN A 342 -29.06 -5.77 9.14
CA GLN A 342 -30.14 -4.77 9.22
C GLN A 342 -31.53 -5.40 9.25
N GLN A 343 -31.66 -6.65 8.80
CA GLN A 343 -32.94 -7.34 8.61
C GLN A 343 -33.17 -8.45 9.65
N ASP A 344 -32.12 -9.19 9.99
CA ASP A 344 -32.18 -10.38 10.82
C ASP A 344 -31.63 -10.14 12.22
N PRO A 345 -32.26 -10.71 13.26
CA PRO A 345 -31.80 -10.57 14.63
C PRO A 345 -30.60 -11.48 14.94
N GLY A 346 -29.67 -10.96 15.74
CA GLY A 346 -28.56 -11.71 16.31
C GLY A 346 -27.21 -11.39 15.68
N LEU A 347 -26.24 -12.22 16.03
CA LEU A 347 -24.86 -12.17 15.57
C LEU A 347 -24.54 -13.45 14.82
N THR A 348 -24.23 -13.31 13.54
CA THR A 348 -23.79 -14.41 12.68
C THR A 348 -22.30 -14.62 12.84
N GLN A 349 -21.90 -15.88 12.98
CA GLN A 349 -20.49 -16.29 12.97
C GLN A 349 -20.21 -17.12 11.71
N LEU A 350 -19.24 -16.67 10.93
CA LEU A 350 -18.52 -17.49 9.97
C LEU A 350 -17.10 -17.78 10.49
N SER A 351 -16.45 -18.81 9.96
CA SER A 351 -15.06 -19.15 10.26
C SER A 351 -14.24 -19.34 8.99
N VAL A 352 -12.92 -19.15 9.11
CA VAL A 352 -11.91 -19.60 8.14
C VAL A 352 -10.83 -20.32 8.93
N SER A 353 -10.55 -21.58 8.57
CA SER A 353 -9.46 -22.34 9.20
C SER A 353 -8.10 -21.75 8.82
N LEU A 354 -7.24 -21.58 9.81
CA LEU A 354 -5.83 -21.17 9.67
C LEU A 354 -4.86 -22.33 9.96
N ALA A 355 -5.37 -23.54 10.22
CA ALA A 355 -4.54 -24.69 10.58
C ALA A 355 -3.46 -25.05 9.54
N ASN A 356 -3.71 -24.71 8.28
CA ASN A 356 -2.79 -24.89 7.16
C ASN A 356 -2.21 -23.56 6.65
N LEU A 357 -2.25 -22.46 7.40
CA LEU A 357 -1.71 -21.19 6.93
C LEU A 357 -0.19 -21.28 6.76
N GLY A 358 0.29 -20.97 5.55
CA GLY A 358 1.70 -20.98 5.19
C GLY A 358 2.41 -19.65 5.42
N VAL A 359 3.54 -19.49 4.74
CA VAL A 359 4.40 -18.30 4.77
C VAL A 359 4.02 -17.31 3.67
N VAL A 360 4.40 -16.04 3.87
CA VAL A 360 4.44 -15.04 2.80
C VAL A 360 5.89 -14.78 2.43
N LEU A 361 6.24 -15.01 1.16
CA LEU A 361 7.59 -14.81 0.62
C LEU A 361 7.55 -13.87 -0.59
N ASP A 362 8.47 -12.92 -0.61
CA ASP A 362 8.73 -12.03 -1.75
C ASP A 362 10.19 -12.19 -2.17
N GLY A 363 10.43 -12.44 -3.46
CA GLY A 363 11.76 -12.75 -3.96
C GLY A 363 11.97 -12.46 -5.44
N SER A 364 13.15 -11.95 -5.78
CA SER A 364 13.58 -11.65 -7.15
C SER A 364 14.33 -12.80 -7.84
N GLY A 365 14.02 -14.05 -7.47
CA GLY A 365 14.66 -15.25 -8.00
C GLY A 365 13.82 -16.50 -7.73
N PRO A 366 14.41 -17.72 -7.71
CA PRO A 366 13.66 -18.92 -7.35
C PRO A 366 13.11 -18.84 -5.93
N VAL A 367 11.79 -18.98 -5.79
CA VAL A 367 11.07 -19.01 -4.52
C VAL A 367 10.37 -20.36 -4.41
N THR A 368 10.50 -20.99 -3.25
CA THR A 368 9.83 -22.26 -2.96
C THR A 368 9.08 -22.11 -1.65
N GLY A 369 7.79 -22.41 -1.69
CA GLY A 369 6.92 -22.49 -0.52
C GLY A 369 7.19 -23.75 0.30
N THR A 370 6.17 -24.16 1.01
CA THR A 370 6.16 -25.18 2.03
C THR A 370 5.19 -26.28 1.63
N ALA A 371 4.43 -26.83 2.59
CA ALA A 371 3.38 -27.81 2.35
C ALA A 371 2.04 -27.31 2.93
N HIS A 372 1.93 -25.99 3.07
CA HIS A 372 0.84 -25.24 3.68
C HIS A 372 0.45 -24.12 2.70
N ASP A 373 -0.66 -23.44 2.96
CA ASP A 373 -1.24 -22.42 2.08
C ASP A 373 -0.37 -21.14 2.06
N ASP A 374 0.59 -21.08 1.15
CA ASP A 374 1.58 -20.00 1.06
C ASP A 374 1.11 -18.82 0.19
N MET A 375 1.81 -17.68 0.29
CA MET A 375 1.73 -16.61 -0.71
C MET A 375 3.13 -16.26 -1.16
N LEU A 376 3.39 -16.48 -2.44
CA LEU A 376 4.70 -16.32 -3.03
C LEU A 376 4.62 -15.26 -4.13
N SER A 377 5.47 -14.24 -4.06
CA SER A 377 5.54 -13.19 -5.07
C SER A 377 6.89 -13.19 -5.76
N ALA A 378 6.87 -13.07 -7.09
CA ALA A 378 8.06 -12.73 -7.86
C ALA A 378 8.28 -11.22 -7.85
N GLY A 379 9.55 -10.83 -7.79
CA GLY A 379 9.99 -9.46 -7.97
C GLY A 379 10.11 -9.06 -9.44
N VAL A 380 10.96 -8.07 -9.72
CA VAL A 380 11.14 -7.54 -11.09
C VAL A 380 12.01 -8.38 -12.02
N LEU A 381 12.66 -9.41 -11.50
CA LEU A 381 13.58 -10.28 -12.24
C LEU A 381 12.87 -11.56 -12.65
N ASP A 382 13.44 -12.25 -13.65
CA ASP A 382 13.00 -13.59 -14.03
C ASP A 382 12.98 -14.52 -12.83
N ALA A 383 11.86 -15.21 -12.64
CA ALA A 383 11.59 -15.94 -11.41
C ALA A 383 10.96 -17.30 -11.66
N GLN A 384 11.18 -18.20 -10.71
CA GLN A 384 10.58 -19.53 -10.67
C GLN A 384 9.94 -19.69 -9.31
N LEU A 385 8.61 -19.72 -9.26
CA LEU A 385 7.85 -19.91 -8.04
C LEU A 385 7.31 -21.34 -7.99
N SER A 386 7.50 -22.01 -6.86
CA SER A 386 6.94 -23.33 -6.58
C SER A 386 6.17 -23.27 -5.27
N GLY A 387 4.86 -23.45 -5.30
CA GLY A 387 3.97 -23.45 -4.14
C GLY A 387 4.27 -24.64 -3.22
N GLY A 388 3.91 -25.85 -3.67
CA GLY A 388 4.16 -27.09 -2.93
C GLY A 388 2.91 -27.92 -2.79
N ASP A 389 2.64 -28.41 -1.58
CA ASP A 389 1.30 -28.87 -1.22
C ASP A 389 0.59 -27.69 -0.52
N GLY A 390 -0.74 -27.59 -0.56
CA GLY A 390 -1.51 -26.52 0.06
C GLY A 390 -2.25 -25.66 -0.98
N ASP A 391 -3.15 -24.79 -0.52
CA ASP A 391 -3.84 -23.83 -1.40
C ASP A 391 -2.97 -22.57 -1.55
N ASP A 392 -2.08 -22.53 -2.54
CA ASP A 392 -1.08 -21.48 -2.67
C ASP A 392 -1.54 -20.27 -3.51
N ILE A 393 -1.03 -19.08 -3.19
CA ILE A 393 -1.18 -17.88 -4.03
C ILE A 393 0.17 -17.52 -4.65
N LEU A 394 0.28 -17.67 -5.96
CA LEU A 394 1.50 -17.40 -6.72
C LEU A 394 1.33 -16.14 -7.57
N ILE A 395 2.04 -15.08 -7.20
CA ILE A 395 1.95 -13.77 -7.83
C ILE A 395 3.12 -13.61 -8.80
N ALA A 396 2.80 -13.45 -10.09
CA ALA A 396 3.79 -13.19 -11.12
C ALA A 396 4.50 -11.85 -10.90
N GLY A 397 5.76 -11.78 -11.30
CA GLY A 397 6.55 -10.54 -11.27
C GLY A 397 6.49 -9.81 -12.61
N SER A 398 7.28 -8.74 -12.76
CA SER A 398 7.38 -8.04 -14.04
C SER A 398 8.31 -8.72 -15.05
N GLY A 399 9.24 -9.56 -14.58
CA GLY A 399 10.14 -10.36 -15.42
C GLY A 399 9.52 -11.69 -15.88
N GLU A 400 10.23 -12.44 -16.72
CA GLU A 400 9.75 -13.73 -17.21
C GLU A 400 9.58 -14.69 -16.03
N THR A 401 8.34 -15.09 -15.76
CA THR A 401 8.01 -15.82 -14.54
C THR A 401 7.45 -17.20 -14.87
N THR A 402 7.94 -18.25 -14.20
CA THR A 402 7.29 -19.57 -14.21
C THR A 402 6.71 -19.88 -12.84
N LEU A 403 5.45 -20.28 -12.81
CA LEU A 403 4.68 -20.61 -11.62
C LEU A 403 4.34 -22.09 -11.64
N THR A 404 4.65 -22.81 -10.56
CA THR A 404 4.23 -24.20 -10.33
C THR A 404 3.44 -24.22 -9.03
N GLY A 405 2.14 -24.49 -9.10
CA GLY A 405 1.28 -24.50 -7.92
C GLY A 405 1.58 -25.72 -7.05
N GLY A 406 1.47 -26.90 -7.66
CA GLY A 406 1.65 -28.18 -7.00
C GLY A 406 0.32 -28.84 -6.68
N ALA A 407 0.08 -29.21 -5.43
CA ALA A 407 -1.13 -29.91 -5.02
C ALA A 407 -1.98 -29.06 -4.09
N GLY A 408 -3.20 -28.74 -4.51
CA GLY A 408 -4.14 -27.93 -3.74
C GLY A 408 -5.00 -27.12 -4.70
N ALA A 409 -5.76 -26.16 -4.18
CA ALA A 409 -6.48 -25.19 -5.01
C ALA A 409 -5.67 -23.90 -5.11
N ASP A 410 -4.83 -23.82 -6.14
CA ASP A 410 -3.86 -22.73 -6.29
C ASP A 410 -4.45 -21.53 -7.04
N ILE A 411 -4.01 -20.33 -6.67
CA ILE A 411 -4.36 -19.07 -7.33
C ILE A 411 -3.11 -18.48 -7.99
N PHE A 412 -3.10 -18.46 -9.32
CA PHE A 412 -2.04 -17.83 -10.11
C PHE A 412 -2.45 -16.41 -10.46
N VAL A 413 -1.80 -15.41 -9.84
CA VAL A 413 -2.10 -13.99 -10.02
C VAL A 413 -1.17 -13.38 -11.06
N MET A 414 -1.72 -12.99 -12.21
CA MET A 414 -0.99 -12.37 -13.31
C MET A 414 -0.91 -10.86 -13.12
N GLN A 415 0.24 -10.27 -13.48
CA GLN A 415 0.41 -8.81 -13.48
C GLN A 415 0.37 -8.27 -14.90
N TYR A 416 -0.36 -7.17 -15.09
CA TYR A 416 -0.32 -6.44 -16.35
C TYR A 416 1.02 -5.73 -16.52
N GLY A 417 1.50 -5.66 -17.77
CA GLY A 417 2.79 -5.05 -18.11
C GLY A 417 4.00 -5.92 -17.83
N SER A 418 3.80 -7.21 -17.53
CA SER A 418 4.90 -8.16 -17.31
C SER A 418 5.42 -8.78 -18.61
N ASP A 419 6.65 -9.30 -18.53
CA ASP A 419 7.16 -10.28 -19.50
C ASP A 419 6.30 -11.56 -19.48
N PRO A 420 6.44 -12.45 -20.49
CA PRO A 420 5.63 -13.66 -20.59
C PRO A 420 5.68 -14.51 -19.32
N THR A 421 4.50 -14.98 -18.87
CA THR A 421 4.39 -15.85 -17.69
C THR A 421 3.98 -17.26 -18.10
N THR A 422 4.58 -18.27 -17.49
CA THR A 422 4.24 -19.68 -17.68
C THR A 422 3.67 -20.28 -16.40
N VAL A 423 2.43 -20.75 -16.43
CA VAL A 423 1.86 -21.64 -15.40
C VAL A 423 2.15 -23.08 -15.81
N ALA A 424 2.88 -23.82 -14.97
CA ALA A 424 3.52 -25.08 -15.35
C ALA A 424 2.63 -26.33 -15.16
N ASP A 425 1.62 -26.26 -14.30
CA ASP A 425 0.86 -27.43 -13.84
C ASP A 425 -0.61 -27.14 -13.49
N PHE A 426 -1.27 -26.23 -14.23
CA PHE A 426 -2.66 -25.83 -13.96
C PHE A 426 -3.64 -27.03 -13.97
N GLU A 427 -4.35 -27.22 -12.86
CA GLU A 427 -5.42 -28.19 -12.68
C GLU A 427 -6.81 -27.56 -12.91
N ALA A 428 -7.42 -27.89 -14.04
CA ALA A 428 -8.75 -27.40 -14.41
C ALA A 428 -9.84 -27.78 -13.40
N GLY A 429 -10.60 -26.78 -12.96
CA GLY A 429 -11.70 -26.93 -11.99
C GLY A 429 -11.27 -26.96 -10.53
N THR A 430 -9.96 -26.92 -10.26
CA THR A 430 -9.37 -26.83 -8.93
C THR A 430 -8.62 -25.50 -8.78
N ASP A 431 -7.72 -25.19 -9.71
CA ASP A 431 -6.93 -23.96 -9.70
C ASP A 431 -7.67 -22.77 -10.32
N ARG A 432 -7.22 -21.57 -9.98
CA ARG A 432 -7.70 -20.31 -10.54
C ARG A 432 -6.57 -19.52 -11.18
N LEU A 433 -6.79 -19.08 -12.42
CA LEU A 433 -5.98 -18.05 -13.06
C LEU A 433 -6.63 -16.69 -12.86
N ASP A 434 -5.99 -15.83 -12.07
CA ASP A 434 -6.43 -14.47 -11.78
C ASP A 434 -5.72 -13.49 -12.72
N MET A 435 -6.50 -12.81 -13.55
CA MET A 435 -6.01 -11.81 -14.52
C MET A 435 -6.68 -10.45 -14.28
N PHE A 436 -7.18 -10.18 -13.07
CA PHE A 436 -8.01 -8.99 -12.85
C PHE A 436 -7.23 -7.68 -12.96
N ASP A 437 -5.91 -7.69 -12.72
CA ASP A 437 -5.02 -6.54 -12.92
C ASP A 437 -4.90 -6.09 -14.40
N TYR A 438 -5.38 -6.89 -15.35
CA TYR A 438 -5.33 -6.55 -16.77
C TYR A 438 -6.32 -5.42 -17.08
N LEU A 439 -5.78 -4.34 -17.66
CA LEU A 439 -6.52 -3.13 -17.94
C LEU A 439 -7.76 -3.41 -18.80
N LEU A 440 -8.94 -3.04 -18.30
CA LEU A 440 -10.23 -3.17 -19.00
C LEU A 440 -10.59 -4.61 -19.42
N LEU A 441 -9.94 -5.62 -18.84
CA LEU A 441 -10.30 -7.02 -18.99
C LEU A 441 -11.44 -7.33 -18.00
N ARG A 442 -12.63 -7.66 -18.52
CA ARG A 442 -13.86 -7.86 -17.72
C ARG A 442 -14.55 -9.19 -18.02
N THR A 443 -14.22 -9.81 -19.15
CA THR A 443 -14.69 -11.15 -19.49
C THR A 443 -13.63 -11.94 -20.24
N PRO A 444 -13.55 -13.27 -20.02
CA PRO A 444 -12.74 -14.16 -20.84
C PRO A 444 -13.03 -14.08 -22.35
N ASP A 445 -14.17 -13.55 -22.77
CA ASP A 445 -14.49 -13.33 -24.19
C ASP A 445 -13.60 -12.29 -24.87
N GLN A 446 -12.96 -11.41 -24.10
CA GLN A 446 -11.98 -10.45 -24.63
C GLN A 446 -10.61 -11.10 -24.89
N LEU A 447 -10.38 -12.33 -24.40
CA LEU A 447 -9.13 -13.06 -24.54
C LEU A 447 -9.06 -13.80 -25.88
N THR A 448 -7.90 -13.73 -26.51
CA THR A 448 -7.52 -14.68 -27.56
C THR A 448 -7.00 -15.93 -26.87
N PHE A 449 -7.75 -17.02 -26.97
CA PHE A 449 -7.43 -18.29 -26.32
C PHE A 449 -7.07 -19.34 -27.37
N THR A 450 -5.85 -19.85 -27.33
CA THR A 450 -5.33 -20.83 -28.29
C THR A 450 -4.93 -22.10 -27.55
N ALA A 451 -5.71 -23.17 -27.71
CA ALA A 451 -5.34 -24.46 -27.15
C ALA A 451 -4.02 -24.97 -27.76
N THR A 452 -3.11 -25.44 -26.91
CA THR A 452 -1.85 -26.08 -27.31
C THR A 452 -1.96 -27.59 -27.12
N SER A 453 -0.92 -28.35 -27.49
CA SER A 453 -0.92 -29.80 -27.25
C SER A 453 -0.88 -30.19 -25.77
N GLN A 454 -0.48 -29.27 -24.88
CA GLN A 454 -0.24 -29.52 -23.45
C GLN A 454 -1.02 -28.57 -22.52
N GLY A 455 -1.84 -27.68 -23.07
CA GLY A 455 -2.60 -26.69 -22.31
C GLY A 455 -3.17 -25.61 -23.23
N ALA A 456 -2.88 -24.34 -22.97
CA ALA A 456 -3.32 -23.21 -23.78
C ALA A 456 -2.39 -21.99 -23.69
N ASP A 457 -2.36 -21.19 -24.74
CA ASP A 457 -1.81 -19.83 -24.72
C ASP A 457 -2.99 -18.84 -24.63
N ILE A 458 -2.91 -17.95 -23.64
CA ILE A 458 -3.93 -16.94 -23.35
C ILE A 458 -3.33 -15.58 -23.63
N GLN A 459 -3.89 -14.86 -24.59
CA GLN A 459 -3.40 -13.56 -25.01
C GLN A 459 -4.43 -12.46 -24.78
N TYR A 460 -3.97 -11.37 -24.17
CA TYR A 460 -4.68 -10.10 -24.09
C TYR A 460 -3.75 -8.97 -24.52
N LEU A 461 -4.17 -8.18 -25.51
CA LEU A 461 -3.32 -7.17 -26.14
C LEU A 461 -1.96 -7.77 -26.59
N ASN A 462 -0.85 -7.31 -26.02
CA ASN A 462 0.50 -7.74 -26.35
C ASN A 462 1.06 -8.78 -25.36
N GLU A 463 0.30 -9.13 -24.33
CA GLU A 463 0.73 -10.04 -23.28
C GLU A 463 0.23 -11.45 -23.52
N VAL A 464 1.08 -12.42 -23.20
CA VAL A 464 0.81 -13.84 -23.39
C VAL A 464 1.11 -14.56 -22.08
N VAL A 465 0.12 -15.31 -21.59
CA VAL A 465 0.25 -16.26 -20.50
C VAL A 465 0.21 -17.67 -21.10
N HIS A 466 1.27 -18.43 -20.86
CA HIS A 466 1.36 -19.83 -21.24
C HIS A 466 0.83 -20.68 -20.09
N VAL A 467 -0.18 -21.50 -20.33
CA VAL A 467 -0.77 -22.37 -19.32
C VAL A 467 -0.57 -23.82 -19.75
N ILE A 468 0.20 -24.56 -18.98
CA ILE A 468 0.42 -26.00 -19.13
C ILE A 468 -0.54 -26.71 -18.17
N SER A 469 -1.29 -27.69 -18.67
CA SER A 469 -2.18 -28.49 -17.84
C SER A 469 -1.39 -29.48 -16.99
N SER A 470 -1.80 -29.69 -15.74
CA SER A 470 -1.31 -30.77 -14.86
C SER A 470 -1.40 -32.16 -15.53
N THR A 471 -2.37 -32.35 -16.43
CA THR A 471 -2.58 -33.61 -17.17
C THR A 471 -1.76 -33.71 -18.46
N GLY A 472 -1.10 -32.64 -18.88
CA GLY A 472 -0.38 -32.54 -20.15
C GLY A 472 -1.29 -32.62 -21.39
N THR A 473 -2.57 -32.27 -21.25
CA THR A 473 -3.56 -32.26 -22.34
C THR A 473 -4.03 -30.83 -22.68
N PRO A 474 -4.59 -30.59 -23.88
CA PRO A 474 -5.11 -29.26 -24.26
C PRO A 474 -6.18 -28.77 -23.29
N LEU A 475 -6.14 -27.49 -22.93
CA LEU A 475 -7.16 -26.82 -22.12
C LEU A 475 -8.16 -26.08 -23.01
N THR A 476 -9.39 -25.98 -22.54
CA THR A 476 -10.43 -25.10 -23.08
C THR A 476 -10.59 -23.85 -22.23
N LYS A 477 -11.14 -22.78 -22.81
CA LYS A 477 -11.42 -21.53 -22.07
C LYS A 477 -12.32 -21.76 -20.85
N GLU A 478 -13.34 -22.62 -20.99
CA GLU A 478 -14.26 -22.95 -19.90
C GLU A 478 -13.58 -23.75 -18.78
N GLU A 479 -12.56 -24.56 -19.08
CA GLU A 479 -11.80 -25.28 -18.05
C GLU A 479 -10.88 -24.37 -17.23
N VAL A 480 -10.45 -23.23 -17.79
CA VAL A 480 -9.60 -22.25 -17.09
C VAL A 480 -10.44 -21.21 -16.35
N PHE A 481 -11.51 -20.71 -16.97
CA PHE A 481 -12.29 -19.58 -16.44
C PHE A 481 -13.73 -19.94 -16.08
N GLY A 482 -14.18 -21.19 -16.22
CA GLY A 482 -15.59 -21.53 -16.04
C GLY A 482 -16.49 -20.67 -16.92
N SER A 483 -17.58 -20.17 -16.35
CA SER A 483 -18.54 -19.29 -17.05
C SER A 483 -18.06 -17.83 -17.20
N GLY A 484 -16.93 -17.44 -16.60
CA GLY A 484 -16.47 -16.06 -16.56
C GLY A 484 -15.46 -15.82 -15.46
N PHE A 485 -14.94 -14.60 -15.36
CA PHE A 485 -14.11 -14.23 -14.21
C PHE A 485 -14.88 -14.38 -12.90
N GLY A 486 -14.24 -15.01 -11.90
CA GLY A 486 -14.86 -15.44 -10.65
C GLY A 486 -14.67 -14.50 -9.47
N GLY A 487 -14.12 -13.30 -9.67
CA GLY A 487 -13.83 -12.33 -8.61
C GLY A 487 -14.42 -10.94 -8.88
N PRO A 488 -13.96 -9.90 -8.16
CA PRO A 488 -14.40 -8.53 -8.39
C PRO A 488 -13.79 -7.94 -9.67
N ASP A 489 -14.32 -6.81 -10.11
CA ASP A 489 -13.74 -6.05 -11.22
C ASP A 489 -12.69 -5.08 -10.69
N HIS A 490 -11.42 -5.29 -11.05
CA HIS A 490 -10.37 -4.32 -10.74
C HIS A 490 -10.39 -3.15 -11.73
N ILE A 491 -10.44 -1.94 -11.19
CA ILE A 491 -10.39 -0.69 -11.94
C ILE A 491 -8.98 -0.11 -11.81
N PRO A 492 -8.37 0.33 -12.92
CA PRO A 492 -7.09 1.00 -12.86
C PRO A 492 -7.18 2.23 -11.96
N VAL A 493 -6.34 2.28 -10.92
CA VAL A 493 -6.24 3.43 -10.01
C VAL A 493 -5.25 4.48 -10.50
N ASP A 494 -4.30 4.02 -11.31
CA ASP A 494 -3.44 4.86 -12.10
C ASP A 494 -3.77 4.65 -13.57
N PHE A 495 -4.31 5.71 -14.18
CA PHE A 495 -4.64 5.71 -15.59
C PHE A 495 -3.44 6.08 -16.47
N GLY A 496 -2.36 6.60 -15.88
CA GLY A 496 -1.13 7.03 -16.55
C GLY A 496 -1.33 7.57 -17.96
N THR A 497 -0.38 7.26 -18.84
CA THR A 497 -0.63 7.20 -20.28
C THR A 497 -0.93 5.75 -20.63
N PHE A 498 -2.22 5.42 -20.82
CA PHE A 498 -2.69 4.18 -21.43
C PHE A 498 -1.76 3.68 -22.55
N GLY A 499 -0.83 2.77 -22.25
CA GLY A 499 0.09 2.18 -23.23
C GLY A 499 1.34 2.98 -23.59
N GLY A 500 1.99 3.62 -22.61
CA GLY A 500 3.42 3.97 -22.67
C GLY A 500 3.74 5.46 -22.71
N LEU A 501 4.76 5.83 -21.92
CA LEU A 501 5.41 7.14 -21.78
C LEU A 501 4.71 8.12 -20.82
N GLU A 502 4.94 7.98 -19.51
CA GLU A 502 5.42 9.02 -18.59
C GLU A 502 5.91 8.33 -17.28
N PRO A 503 7.00 8.77 -16.63
CA PRO A 503 7.81 7.97 -15.71
C PRO A 503 7.45 8.11 -14.21
N SER A 504 6.24 8.52 -13.84
CA SER A 504 5.97 9.01 -12.47
C SER A 504 5.06 8.16 -11.57
N SER A 505 4.90 6.86 -11.81
CA SER A 505 4.09 6.05 -10.91
C SER A 505 4.45 4.56 -10.90
N SER A 506 5.37 4.22 -10.01
CA SER A 506 5.25 3.07 -9.12
C SER A 506 5.83 3.50 -7.77
N ASP A 507 5.51 2.81 -6.67
CA ASP A 507 6.22 3.08 -5.41
C ASP A 507 7.52 2.30 -5.43
N GLY A 508 8.63 3.00 -5.65
CA GLY A 508 9.96 2.50 -5.42
C GLY A 508 10.87 3.54 -4.74
N ILE A 509 12.13 3.15 -4.59
CA ILE A 509 13.14 3.82 -3.78
C ILE A 509 13.29 5.29 -4.17
N GLN A 510 12.95 6.19 -3.25
CA GLN A 510 13.12 7.62 -3.43
C GLN A 510 14.57 8.03 -3.17
N GLY A 511 15.36 8.06 -4.24
CA GLY A 511 16.74 8.52 -4.20
C GLY A 511 16.82 10.04 -4.12
N ARG A 512 17.63 10.57 -3.20
CA ARG A 512 18.09 11.97 -3.23
C ARG A 512 19.57 11.99 -3.61
N VAL A 513 19.90 12.31 -4.86
CA VAL A 513 21.30 12.57 -5.23
C VAL A 513 21.68 13.99 -4.79
N SER A 514 22.74 14.10 -4.00
CA SER A 514 23.41 15.35 -3.74
C SER A 514 24.58 15.45 -4.73
N ILE A 515 24.64 16.53 -5.50
CA ILE A 515 25.77 16.79 -6.39
C ILE A 515 26.48 18.02 -5.87
N ASP A 516 27.71 17.84 -5.46
CA ASP A 516 28.55 18.95 -5.03
C ASP A 516 29.20 19.59 -6.26
N SER A 517 28.62 20.72 -6.67
CA SER A 517 29.22 21.66 -7.62
C SER A 517 29.30 23.06 -7.01
N GLU A 518 29.25 23.15 -5.68
CA GLU A 518 29.14 24.38 -4.88
C GLU A 518 27.99 25.34 -5.27
N THR A 519 27.00 24.92 -6.08
CA THR A 519 25.83 25.75 -6.48
C THR A 519 24.51 24.97 -6.52
N ASN A 520 23.39 25.71 -6.48
CA ASN A 520 22.02 25.18 -6.60
C ASN A 520 21.87 24.37 -7.90
N ASN A 521 21.18 23.22 -7.85
CA ASN A 521 21.25 22.18 -8.90
C ASN A 521 19.95 22.01 -9.74
N PRO A 522 19.61 22.95 -10.65
CA PRO A 522 18.65 22.71 -11.74
C PRO A 522 19.27 21.87 -12.88
N GLY A 523 20.50 21.37 -12.69
CA GLY A 523 21.28 20.60 -13.65
C GLY A 523 21.08 19.09 -13.54
N LEU A 524 20.19 18.60 -12.66
CA LEU A 524 19.82 17.19 -12.60
C LEU A 524 18.56 16.86 -13.38
N ALA A 525 17.52 17.69 -13.38
CA ALA A 525 16.29 17.50 -14.15
C ALA A 525 16.51 16.81 -15.50
N ASP A 526 15.83 15.69 -15.75
CA ASP A 526 15.99 14.85 -16.95
C ASP A 526 17.31 14.05 -17.04
N ALA A 527 18.05 13.84 -15.95
CA ALA A 527 19.14 12.86 -15.92
C ALA A 527 18.55 11.44 -15.92
N GLU A 528 19.13 10.56 -16.74
CA GLU A 528 18.80 9.14 -16.78
C GLU A 528 19.64 8.42 -15.72
N ILE A 529 18.98 7.75 -14.78
CA ILE A 529 19.58 6.89 -13.77
C ILE A 529 19.46 5.45 -14.25
N LYS A 530 20.55 4.70 -14.22
CA LYS A 530 20.60 3.28 -14.58
C LYS A 530 21.11 2.49 -13.40
N PHE A 531 20.31 1.57 -12.89
CA PHE A 531 20.71 0.67 -11.80
C PHE A 531 20.70 -0.77 -12.31
N THR A 532 21.82 -1.47 -12.19
CA THR A 532 21.97 -2.87 -12.56
C THR A 532 22.22 -3.70 -11.30
N PRO A 533 21.18 -4.38 -10.75
CA PRO A 533 21.34 -5.30 -9.65
C PRO A 533 22.28 -6.45 -10.01
N THR A 534 23.02 -6.95 -9.04
CA THR A 534 23.92 -8.10 -9.22
C THR A 534 23.13 -9.31 -9.69
N GLY A 535 23.41 -9.79 -10.90
CA GLY A 535 22.73 -10.94 -11.50
C GLY A 535 21.40 -10.63 -12.21
N GLY A 536 21.02 -9.35 -12.34
CA GLY A 536 19.78 -8.90 -12.98
C GLY A 536 19.99 -7.99 -14.20
N GLY A 537 18.87 -7.50 -14.76
CA GLY A 537 18.84 -6.51 -15.84
C GLY A 537 18.93 -5.07 -15.33
N THR A 538 19.28 -4.12 -16.20
CA THR A 538 19.33 -2.69 -15.86
C THR A 538 17.93 -2.10 -15.76
N VAL A 539 17.63 -1.47 -14.62
CA VAL A 539 16.44 -0.65 -14.39
C VAL A 539 16.79 0.82 -14.62
N THR A 540 15.89 1.58 -15.23
CA THR A 540 16.14 2.99 -15.57
C THR A 540 15.09 3.93 -15.00
N ALA A 541 15.51 5.09 -14.53
CA ALA A 541 14.64 6.16 -14.03
C ALA A 541 15.10 7.52 -14.54
N THR A 542 14.22 8.53 -14.45
CA THR A 542 14.55 9.91 -14.79
C THR A 542 14.41 10.79 -13.57
N THR A 543 15.37 11.69 -13.34
CA THR A 543 15.30 12.62 -12.21
C THR A 543 14.35 13.81 -12.46
N ASP A 544 13.60 14.22 -11.44
CA ASP A 544 12.75 15.42 -11.43
C ASP A 544 13.55 16.75 -11.33
N GLU A 545 12.83 17.87 -11.29
CA GLU A 545 13.41 19.23 -11.18
C GLU A 545 14.29 19.44 -9.93
N THR A 546 14.12 18.60 -8.91
CA THR A 546 14.87 18.61 -7.65
C THR A 546 15.95 17.52 -7.57
N GLY A 547 16.11 16.70 -8.62
CA GLY A 547 17.06 15.61 -8.69
C GLY A 547 16.58 14.29 -8.05
N ARG A 548 15.29 14.18 -7.73
CA ARG A 548 14.69 12.94 -7.18
C ARG A 548 14.30 12.00 -8.30
N PHE A 549 14.47 10.71 -8.09
CA PHE A 549 14.09 9.68 -9.05
C PHE A 549 13.52 8.47 -8.30
N ASP A 550 12.80 7.63 -9.03
CA ASP A 550 12.22 6.38 -8.53
C ASP A 550 12.69 5.20 -9.39
N LEU A 551 13.36 4.23 -8.78
CA LEU A 551 13.87 3.04 -9.48
C LEU A 551 12.85 1.91 -9.62
N ASN A 552 11.62 2.01 -9.09
CA ASN A 552 10.59 0.95 -9.19
C ASN A 552 11.13 -0.45 -8.87
N VAL A 553 12.08 -0.55 -7.94
CA VAL A 553 12.64 -1.82 -7.49
C VAL A 553 11.87 -2.33 -6.28
N PRO A 554 11.68 -3.65 -6.11
CA PRO A 554 10.97 -4.22 -4.96
C PRO A 554 11.63 -3.84 -3.64
N ASN A 555 10.86 -3.91 -2.56
CA ASN A 555 11.35 -3.69 -1.21
C ASN A 555 12.43 -4.73 -0.87
N GLY A 556 13.55 -4.29 -0.29
CA GLY A 556 14.65 -5.18 0.08
C GLY A 556 16.01 -4.51 0.09
N THR A 557 17.07 -5.34 0.17
CA THR A 557 18.45 -4.89 -0.01
C THR A 557 18.97 -5.41 -1.34
N LEU A 558 19.22 -4.52 -2.29
CA LEU A 558 19.75 -4.83 -3.60
C LEU A 558 21.18 -4.30 -3.71
N VAL A 559 22.11 -5.16 -4.11
CA VAL A 559 23.50 -4.75 -4.40
C VAL A 559 23.66 -4.70 -5.92
N GLY A 560 24.19 -3.62 -6.47
CA GLY A 560 24.34 -3.46 -7.91
C GLY A 560 25.15 -2.23 -8.31
N GLU A 561 25.28 -2.03 -9.61
CA GLU A 561 25.99 -0.90 -10.20
C GLU A 561 25.00 0.21 -10.57
N LEU A 562 25.29 1.45 -10.18
CA LEU A 562 24.53 2.64 -10.57
C LEU A 562 25.35 3.50 -11.55
N GLU A 563 24.72 3.94 -12.63
CA GLU A 563 25.26 4.89 -13.59
C GLU A 563 24.28 6.05 -13.77
N VAL A 564 24.80 7.29 -13.77
CA VAL A 564 24.01 8.50 -14.06
C VAL A 564 24.45 9.06 -15.41
N VAL A 565 23.49 9.25 -16.32
CA VAL A 565 23.73 9.73 -17.68
C VAL A 565 22.93 11.00 -17.93
N LYS A 566 23.60 12.06 -18.39
CA LYS A 566 22.90 13.28 -18.80
C LYS A 566 23.52 13.92 -20.04
N THR A 567 22.66 14.16 -21.03
CA THR A 567 23.05 14.88 -22.25
C THR A 567 23.10 16.39 -21.98
N TYR A 568 24.05 17.09 -22.62
CA TYR A 568 24.19 18.53 -22.50
C TYR A 568 23.66 19.25 -23.75
N SER A 569 22.87 20.30 -23.55
CA SER A 569 22.40 21.17 -24.63
C SER A 569 23.39 22.29 -24.91
N THR A 570 23.89 22.35 -26.15
CA THR A 570 24.79 23.42 -26.64
C THR A 570 24.15 24.80 -26.59
N ALA A 571 22.83 24.90 -26.49
CA ALA A 571 22.11 26.17 -26.35
C ALA A 571 22.42 26.90 -25.03
N SER A 572 22.95 26.20 -24.02
CA SER A 572 23.32 26.82 -22.73
C SER A 572 24.64 27.61 -22.77
N GLY A 573 25.48 27.42 -23.80
CA GLY A 573 26.70 28.20 -24.02
C GLY A 573 27.83 27.99 -22.99
N ARG A 574 27.74 26.96 -22.12
CA ARG A 574 28.76 26.65 -21.10
C ARG A 574 30.08 26.16 -21.72
N VAL A 575 30.00 25.33 -22.76
CA VAL A 575 31.14 24.93 -23.59
C VAL A 575 31.38 25.98 -24.66
N ASN A 576 32.55 26.61 -24.66
CA ASN A 576 32.85 27.74 -25.53
C ASN A 576 34.26 27.64 -26.16
N ALA A 577 34.58 28.58 -27.07
CA ALA A 577 35.83 28.52 -27.83
C ALA A 577 37.09 28.75 -26.96
N LEU A 578 36.93 29.33 -25.78
CA LEU A 578 38.01 29.49 -24.82
C LEU A 578 38.41 28.15 -24.21
N ASP A 579 37.45 27.27 -23.92
CA ASP A 579 37.74 25.89 -23.46
C ASP A 579 38.64 25.15 -24.45
N ALA A 580 38.29 25.21 -25.75
CA ALA A 580 39.11 24.61 -26.81
C ALA A 580 40.55 25.16 -26.83
N LEU A 581 40.72 26.46 -26.54
CA LEU A 581 42.05 27.08 -26.49
C LEU A 581 42.88 26.54 -25.32
N GLN A 582 42.28 26.28 -24.16
CA GLN A 582 43.07 25.76 -23.02
C GLN A 582 43.33 24.27 -23.17
N VAL A 583 42.42 23.49 -23.76
CA VAL A 583 42.72 22.09 -24.15
C VAL A 583 43.90 22.05 -25.14
N LEU A 584 43.97 22.97 -26.10
CA LEU A 584 45.15 23.09 -26.97
C LEU A 584 46.43 23.36 -26.18
N ARG A 585 46.38 24.20 -25.13
CA ARG A 585 47.54 24.44 -24.26
C ARG A 585 47.94 23.17 -23.51
N ILE A 586 46.99 22.47 -22.88
CA ILE A 586 47.22 21.22 -22.14
C ILE A 586 47.83 20.16 -23.06
N SER A 587 47.30 20.00 -24.28
CA SER A 587 47.78 19.00 -25.25
C SER A 587 49.26 19.17 -25.61
N VAL A 588 49.77 20.42 -25.60
CA VAL A 588 51.18 20.73 -25.87
C VAL A 588 52.04 20.85 -24.60
N GLY A 589 51.49 20.48 -23.44
CA GLY A 589 52.20 20.48 -22.16
C GLY A 589 52.35 21.86 -21.53
N LEU A 590 51.48 22.80 -21.90
CA LEU A 590 51.39 24.11 -21.26
C LEU A 590 50.22 24.13 -20.28
N ASP A 591 50.43 24.77 -19.14
CA ASP A 591 49.34 25.05 -18.20
C ASP A 591 48.25 25.93 -18.85
N PRO A 592 46.97 25.70 -18.55
CA PRO A 592 45.90 26.67 -18.80
C PRO A 592 46.23 28.09 -18.30
N THR A 593 45.46 29.09 -18.74
CA THR A 593 45.73 30.49 -18.36
C THR A 593 45.59 30.77 -16.87
N TRP A 594 44.97 29.89 -16.09
CA TRP A 594 44.79 30.02 -14.63
C TRP A 594 45.80 29.22 -13.79
N GLY A 595 46.67 28.41 -14.39
CA GLY A 595 47.62 27.56 -13.68
C GLY A 595 47.49 26.08 -14.04
N PRO A 596 48.18 25.18 -13.33
CA PRO A 596 48.12 23.74 -13.60
C PRO A 596 46.70 23.20 -13.54
N ALA A 597 46.34 22.38 -14.53
CA ALA A 597 45.03 21.72 -14.59
C ALA A 597 44.90 20.68 -13.47
N ALA A 598 43.79 20.73 -12.72
CA ALA A 598 43.40 19.68 -11.80
C ALA A 598 42.88 18.44 -12.56
N PRO A 599 42.81 17.26 -11.92
CA PRO A 599 42.28 16.04 -12.53
C PRO A 599 40.92 16.21 -13.22
N GLU A 600 40.00 16.95 -12.61
CA GLU A 600 38.66 17.24 -13.10
C GLU A 600 38.71 18.07 -14.38
N ASN A 601 39.65 19.02 -14.47
CA ASN A 601 39.89 19.76 -15.70
C ASN A 601 40.42 18.85 -16.82
N LEU A 602 41.21 17.83 -16.49
CA LEU A 602 41.75 16.87 -17.46
C LEU A 602 40.66 15.90 -17.94
N ILE A 603 39.75 15.47 -17.06
CA ILE A 603 38.54 14.71 -17.43
C ILE A 603 37.67 15.56 -18.35
N ALA A 604 37.37 16.80 -17.98
CA ALA A 604 36.60 17.70 -18.82
C ALA A 604 37.28 18.00 -20.17
N ALA A 605 38.62 17.98 -20.21
CA ALA A 605 39.39 18.22 -21.42
C ALA A 605 39.42 17.02 -22.38
N ASP A 606 39.29 15.78 -21.90
CA ASP A 606 39.20 14.56 -22.72
C ASP A 606 37.75 14.28 -23.14
N ILE A 607 37.19 15.17 -23.98
CA ILE A 607 35.82 15.03 -24.50
C ILE A 607 35.67 13.82 -25.44
N THR A 608 36.77 13.39 -26.08
CA THR A 608 36.75 12.22 -26.96
C THR A 608 36.80 10.90 -26.18
N GLN A 609 37.15 10.98 -24.89
CA GLN A 609 37.28 9.85 -23.97
C GLN A 609 38.26 8.80 -24.50
N ASP A 610 39.32 9.24 -25.18
CA ASP A 610 40.36 8.35 -25.72
C ASP A 610 41.50 8.06 -24.72
N GLY A 611 41.39 8.66 -23.52
CA GLY A 611 42.31 8.50 -22.41
C GLY A 611 43.47 9.50 -22.41
N ALA A 612 43.52 10.45 -23.33
CA ALA A 612 44.56 11.47 -23.38
C ALA A 612 44.06 12.83 -23.91
N VAL A 613 44.39 13.91 -23.20
CA VAL A 613 44.05 15.28 -23.60
C VAL A 613 44.89 15.72 -24.80
N ASN A 614 44.28 15.79 -25.98
CA ASN A 614 44.96 16.04 -27.23
C ASN A 614 44.25 17.06 -28.15
N ALA A 615 44.79 17.27 -29.36
CA ALA A 615 44.26 18.29 -30.28
C ALA A 615 42.88 17.92 -30.86
N LEU A 616 42.52 16.63 -30.86
CA LEU A 616 41.18 16.17 -31.29
C LEU A 616 40.11 16.55 -30.28
N ASP A 617 40.44 16.56 -28.98
CA ASP A 617 39.53 17.06 -27.96
C ASP A 617 39.25 18.53 -28.15
N ALA A 618 40.29 19.34 -28.31
CA ALA A 618 40.13 20.77 -28.56
C ALA A 618 39.31 21.06 -29.82
N LEU A 619 39.49 20.26 -30.88
CA LEU A 619 38.69 20.38 -32.09
C LEU A 619 37.22 20.06 -31.82
N SER A 620 36.95 18.99 -31.07
CA SER A 620 35.58 18.55 -30.72
C SER A 620 34.88 19.56 -29.82
N ILE A 621 35.60 20.14 -28.85
CA ILE A 621 35.12 21.25 -28.01
C ILE A 621 34.81 22.48 -28.86
N LEU A 622 35.69 22.84 -29.80
CA LEU A 622 35.48 23.98 -30.68
C LEU A 622 34.27 23.78 -31.59
N GLN A 623 34.07 22.57 -32.12
CA GLN A 623 32.89 22.20 -32.91
C GLN A 623 31.61 22.36 -32.07
N ALA A 624 31.61 21.86 -30.84
CA ALA A 624 30.48 22.02 -29.91
C ALA A 624 30.20 23.50 -29.61
N ALA A 625 31.23 24.30 -29.36
CA ALA A 625 31.13 25.74 -29.06
C ALA A 625 30.53 26.57 -30.21
N VAL A 626 30.76 26.16 -31.46
CA VAL A 626 30.21 26.86 -32.65
C VAL A 626 28.93 26.22 -33.20
N GLY A 627 28.34 25.26 -32.46
CA GLY A 627 27.10 24.59 -32.84
C GLY A 627 27.23 23.67 -34.05
N GLN A 628 28.44 23.16 -34.34
CA GLN A 628 28.65 22.12 -35.34
C GLN A 628 28.47 20.73 -34.71
N THR A 629 27.99 19.78 -35.50
CA THR A 629 27.86 18.39 -35.08
C THR A 629 29.24 17.75 -34.92
N SER A 630 29.52 17.28 -33.71
CA SER A 630 30.71 16.50 -33.36
C SER A 630 30.29 15.03 -33.15
N PRO A 631 31.13 14.04 -33.52
CA PRO A 631 30.92 12.65 -33.11
C PRO A 631 31.07 12.44 -31.59
N TYR A 632 31.68 13.41 -30.89
CA TYR A 632 31.87 13.43 -29.44
C TYR A 632 31.12 14.63 -28.86
N PRO A 633 29.81 14.51 -28.57
CA PRO A 633 29.04 15.60 -27.99
C PRO A 633 29.46 15.81 -26.54
N ALA A 634 29.42 17.08 -26.10
CA ALA A 634 29.53 17.40 -24.69
C ALA A 634 28.40 16.69 -23.92
N LYS A 635 28.75 16.08 -22.79
CA LYS A 635 27.85 15.38 -21.88
C LYS A 635 28.32 15.57 -20.45
N TRP A 636 27.40 15.38 -19.52
CA TRP A 636 27.76 15.30 -18.11
C TRP A 636 28.23 13.89 -17.81
N VAL A 637 29.33 13.80 -17.07
CA VAL A 637 29.74 12.57 -16.38
C VAL A 637 29.66 12.82 -14.89
N PHE A 638 29.32 11.77 -14.14
CA PHE A 638 29.13 11.82 -12.71
C PHE A 638 30.04 10.78 -12.08
N LEU A 639 30.75 11.20 -11.04
CA LEU A 639 31.72 10.40 -10.30
C LEU A 639 31.29 10.34 -8.84
N ASP A 640 31.73 9.31 -8.12
CA ASP A 640 31.71 9.32 -6.66
C ASP A 640 32.43 10.59 -6.15
N ALA A 641 31.84 11.28 -5.17
CA ALA A 641 32.50 12.42 -4.52
C ALA A 641 33.83 12.03 -3.85
N GLU A 642 34.02 10.76 -3.50
CA GLU A 642 35.25 10.21 -2.93
C GLU A 642 36.17 9.53 -3.96
N ALA A 643 35.90 9.67 -5.26
CA ALA A 643 36.70 9.03 -6.31
C ALA A 643 38.20 9.43 -6.23
N ASP A 644 39.10 8.43 -6.29
CA ASP A 644 40.54 8.67 -6.33
C ASP A 644 40.97 9.14 -7.74
N LEU A 645 41.15 10.45 -7.89
CA LEU A 645 41.60 11.07 -9.14
C LEU A 645 43.12 11.29 -9.21
N SER A 646 43.89 10.80 -8.23
CA SER A 646 45.33 11.10 -8.12
C SER A 646 46.19 10.52 -9.26
N GLY A 647 45.67 9.51 -9.97
CA GLY A 647 46.32 8.89 -11.13
C GLY A 647 46.09 9.62 -12.46
N ILE A 648 45.22 10.62 -12.50
CA ILE A 648 44.83 11.29 -13.74
C ILE A 648 45.91 12.28 -14.17
N THR A 649 46.35 12.12 -15.41
CA THR A 649 47.30 13.01 -16.07
C THR A 649 46.83 13.28 -17.50
N ARG A 650 47.38 14.30 -18.16
CA ARG A 650 47.05 14.60 -19.56
C ARG A 650 47.27 13.42 -20.53
N ASP A 651 48.15 12.47 -20.17
CA ASP A 651 48.50 11.31 -21.00
C ASP A 651 47.81 10.02 -20.48
N ALA A 652 46.99 10.11 -19.44
CA ALA A 652 46.24 9.00 -18.84
C ALA A 652 45.01 9.54 -18.07
N VAL A 653 43.87 9.63 -18.74
CA VAL A 653 42.58 10.10 -18.19
C VAL A 653 41.63 8.90 -18.04
N ASN A 654 41.84 8.10 -17.00
CA ASN A 654 40.97 6.96 -16.68
C ASN A 654 40.20 7.24 -15.40
N TYR A 655 38.88 7.07 -15.43
CA TYR A 655 37.96 7.24 -14.31
C TYR A 655 36.79 6.27 -14.46
N ASP A 656 36.12 5.96 -13.35
CA ASP A 656 34.93 5.13 -13.34
C ASP A 656 33.69 5.97 -13.08
N THR A 657 32.63 5.70 -13.82
CA THR A 657 31.30 6.34 -13.65
C THR A 657 30.26 5.36 -13.13
N GLN A 658 30.61 4.08 -13.00
CA GLN A 658 29.78 3.04 -12.40
C GLN A 658 30.07 2.98 -10.90
N LEU A 659 29.00 2.90 -10.11
CA LEU A 659 29.09 2.97 -8.65
C LEU A 659 28.50 1.69 -8.07
N ASP A 660 29.33 0.94 -7.36
CA ASP A 660 28.87 -0.18 -6.56
C ASP A 660 28.06 0.36 -5.38
N ILE A 661 26.74 0.18 -5.43
CA ILE A 661 25.84 0.61 -4.36
C ILE A 661 25.10 -0.57 -3.74
N THR A 662 24.80 -0.41 -2.46
CA THR A 662 23.81 -1.25 -1.76
C THR A 662 22.59 -0.38 -1.52
N VAL A 663 21.53 -0.63 -2.28
CA VAL A 663 20.25 0.05 -2.08
C VAL A 663 19.47 -0.73 -1.03
N GLN A 664 19.04 -0.04 0.02
CA GLN A 664 18.15 -0.56 1.04
C GLN A 664 16.84 0.22 0.97
N ASP A 665 15.75 -0.43 1.38
CA ASP A 665 14.43 0.18 1.47
C ASP A 665 14.45 1.55 2.19
N GLY A 666 13.65 2.49 1.69
CA GLY A 666 13.60 3.88 2.13
C GLY A 666 14.34 4.88 1.22
N SER A 667 14.70 6.05 1.77
CA SER A 667 15.40 7.08 0.99
C SER A 667 16.91 6.83 1.00
N PHE A 668 17.48 6.59 -0.19
CA PHE A 668 18.93 6.49 -0.39
C PHE A 668 19.49 7.84 -0.83
N ALA A 669 20.63 8.24 -0.26
CA ALA A 669 21.33 9.46 -0.65
C ALA A 669 22.81 9.18 -0.93
N MET A 670 23.31 9.79 -1.99
CA MET A 670 24.72 9.74 -2.36
C MET A 670 25.23 11.11 -2.80
N ASP A 671 26.48 11.41 -2.47
CA ASP A 671 27.18 12.60 -2.92
C ASP A 671 27.96 12.28 -4.20
N MET A 672 27.86 13.16 -5.20
CA MET A 672 28.53 12.98 -6.48
C MET A 672 29.26 14.24 -6.95
N THR A 673 30.34 14.05 -7.70
CA THR A 673 31.01 15.09 -8.46
C THR A 673 30.54 15.06 -9.92
N SER A 674 30.05 16.20 -10.42
CA SER A 674 29.62 16.32 -11.83
C SER A 674 30.65 17.05 -12.68
N ILE A 675 30.96 16.50 -13.85
CA ILE A 675 31.94 17.07 -14.78
C ILE A 675 31.29 17.19 -16.16
N LEU A 676 31.23 18.42 -16.69
CA LEU A 676 30.77 18.65 -18.06
C LEU A 676 31.95 18.51 -19.02
N LEU A 677 31.94 17.44 -19.83
CA LEU A 677 32.96 17.22 -20.84
C LEU A 677 32.95 18.38 -21.86
N GLY A 678 34.09 19.03 -21.99
CA GLY A 678 34.33 20.18 -22.85
C GLY A 678 34.26 21.55 -22.19
N ASN A 679 33.82 21.66 -20.93
CA ASN A 679 33.84 22.91 -20.17
C ASN A 679 34.91 22.79 -19.08
N ILE A 680 36.06 23.43 -19.27
CA ILE A 680 37.25 23.21 -18.45
C ILE A 680 37.56 24.38 -17.50
N GLU A 681 36.86 25.51 -17.65
CA GLU A 681 37.06 26.74 -16.85
C GLU A 681 36.19 26.80 -15.58
N SER A 682 35.27 25.86 -15.40
CA SER A 682 34.28 25.86 -14.32
C SER A 682 34.47 24.66 -13.40
N PHE A 683 35.49 24.70 -12.54
CA PHE A 683 35.65 23.81 -11.39
C PHE A 683 36.30 24.56 -10.24
#